data_AF-A0A9W9YZ67-F1
#
_entry.id   AF-A0A9W9YZ67-F1
#
_cell.length_a   1.000
_cell.length_b   1.000
_cell.length_c   1.000
_cell.angle_alpha   90.00
_cell.angle_beta   90.00
_cell.angle_gamma   90.00
#
_symmetry.space_group_name_H-M   'P 1'
#
loop_
_entity.id
_entity.type
_entity.pdbx_description
1 polymer ?
#
loop_
_entity_poly.entity_id
_entity_poly.type
_entity_poly.pdbx_seq_one_letter_code
_entity_poly.pdbx_strand_id
1 'polypeptide(L)'
;MAEVSEAKVVSQRSLRRRRRELRHRAQSLVEGATDPWEEVEEYETDIPEGEEDEFIDEETAEVADHEEVIEFTYTIRELCAEMILGYVWWSLVHAIAPMIWFYPLNELEISGYEAFVITILSPIFTGMSSLLHFSGTIHGLAFWRVLSLVGVASFQAPTTLIRLVMLAFGCGTAMLWFCGMIWSKDPKERVLSFWGLILGLFLLLVLRISYVTVNPIWSDVTSNRVILLIAVIATLDRVYTGYMMSISQSGPQSKSSTEPQDSQVSGPGWFVVSLGFGALLFLTHDVFGEVSLVCRWAVSGYPHTGPKPNPWGASVIVALGVGVLLSRYQWTSNLFWWLIGCAGAALLYFAPRYWSLVGGLMLGVYTMSIWPAMIDRLFCRPVARTLTLANLVYIVLFLGSVWVVAYNFVPGGEYTRERTHVLLGIIMVFIGLALRTKSTPDVKEAYGKIKKEEKVNDDEKHPSVQPSSKRKPLAVKFNNVAFLEEHGDRFWFFRTHVIPVLVCIIIVAVVLMAVRFHRLDYPTPQKEDPKVFSAMIWTVHFAYDNVGWPSFERAAQMINDTDADVVGFLESDCSKPYLGNHDLAMWFEERLGMYSDFGPSTRDHTWGATLLSKYPIVKSLHHLLPSPEGELAPALSATINISGNLVDFVLVHMGNDRDNLDRRLQAQELARIMDESPNPVGVSGICDIIPRKS
;
A
#
# COMPACT_ATOMS: atom_id res chain seq x y z
N MET A 1 4.41 -43.19 -35.81
CA MET A 1 4.91 -42.61 -34.54
C MET A 1 6.44 -42.68 -34.39
N ALA A 2 7.20 -43.34 -35.28
CA ALA A 2 8.67 -43.38 -35.20
C ALA A 2 9.38 -42.21 -35.93
N GLU A 3 8.93 -41.77 -37.10
CA GLU A 3 9.65 -40.78 -37.93
C GLU A 3 9.64 -39.33 -37.40
N VAL A 4 8.66 -38.95 -36.55
CA VAL A 4 8.58 -37.59 -35.97
C VAL A 4 9.52 -37.42 -34.76
N SER A 5 9.90 -38.52 -34.11
CA SER A 5 10.87 -38.56 -33.01
C SER A 5 12.30 -38.38 -33.53
N GLU A 6 12.65 -39.08 -34.62
CA GLU A 6 13.98 -38.99 -35.24
C GLU A 6 14.27 -37.59 -35.79
N ALA A 7 13.32 -36.93 -36.44
CA ALA A 7 13.53 -35.59 -36.99
C ALA A 7 13.79 -34.53 -35.90
N LYS A 8 13.16 -34.66 -34.72
CA LYS A 8 13.40 -33.78 -33.56
C LYS A 8 14.76 -34.02 -32.92
N VAL A 9 15.17 -35.28 -32.81
CA VAL A 9 16.47 -35.68 -32.25
C VAL A 9 17.63 -35.28 -33.17
N VAL A 10 17.47 -35.44 -34.49
CA VAL A 10 18.47 -35.03 -35.49
C VAL A 10 18.59 -33.50 -35.56
N SER A 11 17.49 -32.77 -35.41
CA SER A 11 17.48 -31.29 -35.34
C SER A 11 18.16 -30.76 -34.07
N GLN A 12 17.95 -31.40 -32.92
CA GLN A 12 18.65 -31.05 -31.68
C GLN A 12 20.13 -31.41 -31.70
N ARG A 13 20.51 -32.54 -32.32
CA ARG A 13 21.92 -32.92 -32.53
C ARG A 13 22.65 -31.94 -33.46
N SER A 14 22.00 -31.45 -34.52
CA SER A 14 22.61 -30.47 -35.44
C SER A 14 22.77 -29.08 -34.80
N LEU A 15 21.82 -28.65 -33.95
CA LEU A 15 21.91 -27.42 -33.15
C LEU A 15 23.00 -27.52 -32.07
N ARG A 16 23.13 -28.66 -31.38
CA ARG A 16 24.21 -28.91 -30.41
C ARG A 16 25.58 -28.90 -31.10
N ARG A 17 25.73 -29.51 -32.27
CA ARG A 17 26.97 -29.48 -33.07
C ARG A 17 27.36 -28.05 -33.49
N ARG A 18 26.37 -27.26 -33.95
CA ARG A 18 26.58 -25.86 -34.36
C ARG A 18 26.93 -24.93 -33.18
N ARG A 19 26.38 -25.20 -31.99
CA ARG A 19 26.74 -24.51 -30.73
C ARG A 19 28.14 -24.90 -30.23
N ARG A 20 28.56 -26.17 -30.38
CA ARG A 20 29.94 -26.62 -30.12
C ARG A 20 30.94 -25.96 -31.06
N GLU A 21 30.66 -25.88 -32.36
CA GLU A 21 31.52 -25.17 -33.32
C GLU A 21 31.64 -23.67 -33.04
N LEU A 22 30.55 -23.01 -32.61
CA LEU A 22 30.57 -21.60 -32.22
C LEU A 22 31.35 -21.37 -30.91
N ARG A 23 31.26 -22.28 -29.93
CA ARG A 23 32.11 -22.25 -28.73
C ARG A 23 33.58 -22.48 -29.08
N HIS A 24 33.91 -23.44 -29.92
CA HIS A 24 35.29 -23.71 -30.35
C HIS A 24 35.91 -22.53 -31.12
N ARG A 25 35.13 -21.84 -31.96
CA ARG A 25 35.55 -20.61 -32.66
C ARG A 25 35.68 -19.41 -31.73
N ALA A 26 34.80 -19.28 -30.73
CA ALA A 26 34.89 -18.23 -29.73
C ALA A 26 36.11 -18.46 -28.82
N GLN A 27 36.38 -19.70 -28.45
CA GLN A 27 37.51 -20.10 -27.63
C GLN A 27 38.84 -19.96 -28.39
N SER A 28 38.90 -20.33 -29.68
CA SER A 28 40.08 -20.06 -30.53
C SER A 28 40.32 -18.58 -30.83
N LEU A 29 39.31 -17.72 -30.70
CA LEU A 29 39.43 -16.26 -30.83
C LEU A 29 39.88 -15.59 -29.52
N VAL A 30 39.60 -16.23 -28.37
CA VAL A 30 40.03 -15.80 -27.04
C VAL A 30 41.45 -16.27 -26.74
N GLU A 31 41.83 -17.47 -27.21
CA GLU A 31 43.16 -18.07 -27.06
C GLU A 31 44.15 -17.64 -28.17
N GLY A 32 43.93 -16.46 -28.75
CA GLY A 32 44.87 -15.88 -29.72
C GLY A 32 46.29 -15.81 -29.14
N ALA A 33 47.16 -16.66 -29.70
CA ALA A 33 48.62 -16.74 -29.56
C ALA A 33 49.17 -17.68 -28.47
N THR A 34 49.24 -18.98 -28.76
CA THR A 34 50.38 -19.83 -28.34
C THR A 34 50.61 -20.98 -29.34
N ASP A 35 51.88 -21.13 -29.69
CA ASP A 35 52.64 -22.08 -30.54
C ASP A 35 51.98 -23.04 -31.58
N PRO A 36 52.52 -23.15 -32.82
CA PRO A 36 52.00 -24.03 -33.87
C PRO A 36 52.50 -25.49 -33.87
N TRP A 37 53.05 -26.04 -32.77
CA TRP A 37 53.77 -27.33 -32.82
C TRP A 37 53.51 -28.33 -31.68
N GLU A 38 52.33 -28.36 -31.06
CA GLU A 38 51.96 -29.51 -30.21
C GLU A 38 50.92 -30.42 -30.90
N GLU A 39 51.37 -31.63 -31.22
CA GLU A 39 50.55 -32.73 -31.72
C GLU A 39 49.64 -33.25 -30.59
N VAL A 40 48.33 -33.28 -30.84
CA VAL A 40 47.32 -33.82 -29.90
C VAL A 40 47.09 -35.29 -30.24
N GLU A 41 47.41 -36.19 -29.30
CA GLU A 41 47.05 -37.61 -29.36
C GLU A 41 45.53 -37.78 -29.23
N GLU A 42 44.95 -38.51 -30.18
CA GLU A 42 43.52 -38.86 -30.24
C GLU A 42 43.26 -40.09 -29.35
N TYR A 43 42.66 -39.91 -28.17
CA TYR A 43 42.17 -41.02 -27.35
C TYR A 43 40.75 -41.40 -27.79
N GLU A 44 40.62 -42.55 -28.44
CA GLU A 44 39.34 -43.20 -28.74
C GLU A 44 38.86 -43.94 -27.46
N THR A 45 37.77 -43.46 -26.86
CA THR A 45 37.15 -44.11 -25.68
C THR A 45 35.96 -44.97 -26.14
N ASP A 46 36.14 -46.28 -26.10
CA ASP A 46 35.06 -47.28 -26.27
C ASP A 46 34.10 -47.21 -25.07
N ILE A 47 32.81 -46.99 -25.33
CA ILE A 47 31.74 -47.05 -24.32
C ILE A 47 31.02 -48.40 -24.45
N PRO A 48 30.93 -49.24 -23.40
CA PRO A 48 30.18 -50.50 -23.46
C PRO A 48 28.67 -50.24 -23.49
N GLU A 49 27.95 -50.95 -24.36
CA GLU A 49 26.49 -51.01 -24.35
C GLU A 49 25.99 -51.87 -23.17
N GLY A 50 25.48 -51.25 -22.12
CA GLY A 50 24.79 -51.96 -21.04
C GLY A 50 24.33 -51.05 -19.90
N GLU A 51 23.01 -51.11 -19.63
CA GLU A 51 22.25 -50.50 -18.52
C GLU A 51 21.96 -48.98 -18.65
N GLU A 52 20.75 -48.69 -19.16
CA GLU A 52 20.05 -47.41 -19.02
C GLU A 52 19.69 -47.18 -17.53
N ASP A 53 20.68 -46.84 -16.71
CA ASP A 53 20.45 -46.08 -15.49
C ASP A 53 20.74 -44.61 -15.77
N GLU A 54 19.79 -43.76 -15.36
CA GLU A 54 19.71 -42.32 -15.60
C GLU A 54 20.83 -41.57 -14.86
N PHE A 55 22.08 -41.71 -15.32
CA PHE A 55 23.21 -40.93 -14.84
C PHE A 55 23.15 -39.55 -15.53
N ILE A 56 22.57 -38.57 -14.84
CA ILE A 56 22.78 -37.16 -15.21
C ILE A 56 24.28 -36.91 -15.00
N ASP A 57 25.02 -36.71 -16.08
CA ASP A 57 26.44 -36.35 -16.00
C ASP A 57 26.61 -35.01 -15.28
N GLU A 58 27.65 -34.92 -14.45
CA GLU A 58 27.93 -33.79 -13.55
C GLU A 58 27.97 -32.45 -14.32
N GLU A 59 28.43 -32.46 -15.58
CA GLU A 59 28.41 -31.30 -16.49
C GLU A 59 26.99 -30.85 -16.87
N THR A 60 26.04 -31.78 -17.08
CA THR A 60 24.64 -31.41 -17.36
C THR A 60 23.92 -30.93 -16.11
N ALA A 61 24.28 -31.45 -14.94
CA ALA A 61 23.79 -30.94 -13.65
C ALA A 61 24.30 -29.51 -13.39
N GLU A 62 25.59 -29.24 -13.59
CA GLU A 62 26.17 -27.89 -13.46
C GLU A 62 25.56 -26.88 -14.44
N VAL A 63 25.30 -27.28 -15.68
CA VAL A 63 24.65 -26.41 -16.68
C VAL A 63 23.20 -26.13 -16.33
N ALA A 64 22.45 -27.12 -15.83
CA ALA A 64 21.09 -26.93 -15.36
C ALA A 64 21.04 -26.00 -14.14
N ASP A 65 21.93 -26.19 -13.17
CA ASP A 65 22.07 -25.33 -12.00
C ASP A 65 22.40 -23.87 -12.41
N HIS A 66 23.28 -23.69 -13.40
CA HIS A 66 23.58 -22.36 -13.93
C HIS A 66 22.40 -21.69 -14.63
N GLU A 67 21.60 -22.43 -15.42
CA GLU A 67 20.40 -21.89 -16.06
C GLU A 67 19.32 -21.51 -15.04
N GLU A 68 19.12 -22.32 -13.98
CA GLU A 68 18.19 -22.01 -12.89
C GLU A 68 18.60 -20.77 -12.09
N VAL A 69 19.89 -20.62 -11.77
CA VAL A 69 20.41 -19.43 -11.06
C VAL A 69 20.23 -18.16 -11.90
N ILE A 70 20.42 -18.26 -13.21
CA ILE A 70 20.22 -17.13 -14.14
C ILE A 70 18.74 -16.74 -14.20
N GLU A 71 17.83 -17.70 -14.38
CA GLU A 71 16.38 -17.44 -14.41
C GLU A 71 15.89 -16.81 -13.09
N PHE A 72 16.29 -17.37 -11.95
CA PHE A 72 16.01 -16.83 -10.62
C PHE A 72 16.47 -15.37 -10.48
N THR A 73 17.69 -15.06 -10.92
CA THR A 73 18.25 -13.70 -10.85
C THR A 73 17.46 -12.72 -11.71
N TYR A 74 17.04 -13.13 -12.91
CA TYR A 74 16.20 -12.30 -13.77
C TYR A 74 14.83 -12.02 -13.14
N THR A 75 14.16 -13.05 -12.63
CA THR A 75 12.83 -12.89 -12.03
C THR A 75 12.85 -12.03 -10.76
N ILE A 76 13.90 -12.12 -9.93
CA ILE A 76 14.09 -11.19 -8.80
C ILE A 76 14.23 -9.74 -9.29
N ARG A 77 15.01 -9.50 -10.34
CA ARG A 77 15.18 -8.15 -10.91
C ARG A 77 13.82 -7.57 -11.35
N GLU A 78 13.03 -8.37 -12.07
CA GLU A 78 11.70 -7.98 -12.53
C GLU A 78 10.76 -7.69 -11.35
N LEU A 79 10.79 -8.51 -10.30
CA LEU A 79 9.99 -8.33 -9.10
C LEU A 79 10.39 -7.05 -8.35
N CYS A 80 11.69 -6.74 -8.28
CA CYS A 80 12.18 -5.48 -7.71
C CYS A 80 11.71 -4.27 -8.51
N ALA A 81 11.69 -4.35 -9.85
CA ALA A 81 11.16 -3.29 -10.70
C ALA A 81 9.65 -3.09 -10.47
N GLU A 82 8.85 -4.17 -10.44
CA GLU A 82 7.42 -4.07 -10.13
C GLU A 82 7.15 -3.62 -8.68
N MET A 83 8.03 -3.93 -7.72
CA MET A 83 7.94 -3.43 -6.34
C MET A 83 8.10 -1.90 -6.27
N ILE A 84 9.09 -1.36 -6.99
CA ILE A 84 9.30 0.10 -7.11
C ILE A 84 8.08 0.76 -7.76
N LEU A 85 7.57 0.16 -8.84
CA LEU A 85 6.39 0.65 -9.52
C LEU A 85 5.15 0.60 -8.59
N GLY A 86 4.95 -0.51 -7.88
CA GLY A 86 3.90 -0.65 -6.87
C GLY A 86 3.97 0.44 -5.79
N TYR A 87 5.18 0.76 -5.31
CA TYR A 87 5.41 1.86 -4.38
C TYR A 87 4.98 3.22 -4.94
N VAL A 88 5.31 3.52 -6.20
CA VAL A 88 4.88 4.74 -6.89
C VAL A 88 3.35 4.79 -7.01
N TRP A 89 2.72 3.68 -7.39
CA TRP A 89 1.27 3.58 -7.49
C TRP A 89 0.58 3.89 -6.15
N TRP A 90 1.02 3.22 -5.08
CA TRP A 90 0.48 3.50 -3.73
C TRP A 90 0.70 4.95 -3.34
N SER A 91 1.89 5.50 -3.58
CA SER A 91 2.22 6.87 -3.22
C SER A 91 1.35 7.91 -3.92
N LEU A 92 0.96 7.68 -5.17
CA LEU A 92 0.02 8.53 -5.91
C LEU A 92 -1.38 8.48 -5.27
N VAL A 93 -1.89 7.27 -4.99
CA VAL A 93 -3.21 7.08 -4.37
C VAL A 93 -3.31 7.73 -2.99
N HIS A 94 -2.23 7.71 -2.22
CA HIS A 94 -2.16 8.34 -0.90
C HIS A 94 -2.03 9.88 -0.97
N ALA A 95 -1.66 10.46 -2.12
CA ALA A 95 -1.32 11.89 -2.22
C ALA A 95 -2.46 12.78 -2.69
N ILE A 96 -3.37 12.26 -3.52
CA ILE A 96 -4.45 13.07 -4.12
C ILE A 96 -5.40 13.62 -3.06
N ALA A 97 -5.71 12.79 -2.07
CA ALA A 97 -6.65 13.07 -1.00
C ALA A 97 -6.21 14.29 -0.14
N PRO A 98 -5.00 14.32 0.45
CA PRO A 98 -4.49 15.48 1.16
C PRO A 98 -4.38 16.74 0.31
N MET A 99 -4.00 16.58 -0.97
CA MET A 99 -3.86 17.71 -1.89
C MET A 99 -5.21 18.37 -2.21
N ILE A 100 -6.28 17.57 -2.35
CA ILE A 100 -7.64 18.08 -2.52
C ILE A 100 -8.09 18.76 -1.22
N TRP A 101 -7.89 18.09 -0.08
CA TRP A 101 -8.36 18.55 1.22
C TRP A 101 -7.69 19.84 1.71
N PHE A 102 -6.50 20.17 1.19
CA PHE A 102 -5.85 21.46 1.44
C PHE A 102 -6.77 22.66 1.15
N TYR A 103 -7.60 22.62 0.10
CA TYR A 103 -8.44 23.77 -0.26
C TYR A 103 -9.62 23.98 0.70
N PRO A 104 -10.46 22.96 1.00
CA PRO A 104 -11.55 23.10 1.97
C PRO A 104 -11.09 23.48 3.37
N LEU A 105 -9.90 23.05 3.79
CA LEU A 105 -9.34 23.47 5.07
C LEU A 105 -9.08 24.98 5.14
N ASN A 106 -8.59 25.57 4.05
CA ASN A 106 -8.32 27.01 3.98
C ASN A 106 -9.60 27.84 3.81
N GLU A 107 -10.58 27.33 3.06
CA GLU A 107 -11.82 28.05 2.75
C GLU A 107 -12.95 27.79 3.78
N LEU A 108 -12.81 26.74 4.59
CA LEU A 108 -13.83 26.24 5.54
C LEU A 108 -15.20 25.99 4.88
N GLU A 109 -15.18 25.68 3.59
CA GLU A 109 -16.31 25.44 2.69
C GLU A 109 -15.89 24.50 1.54
N ILE A 110 -16.87 24.07 0.75
CA ILE A 110 -16.61 23.31 -0.48
C ILE A 110 -16.07 24.28 -1.54
N SER A 111 -14.81 24.06 -1.93
CA SER A 111 -14.03 24.94 -2.81
C SER A 111 -14.26 24.72 -4.30
N GLY A 112 -14.83 23.57 -4.68
CA GLY A 112 -14.97 23.10 -6.06
C GLY A 112 -13.79 22.26 -6.55
N TYR A 113 -12.62 22.34 -5.89
CA TYR A 113 -11.45 21.51 -6.23
C TYR A 113 -11.65 20.03 -5.87
N GLU A 114 -12.64 19.70 -5.05
CA GLU A 114 -13.03 18.33 -4.72
C GLU A 114 -13.43 17.55 -5.96
N ALA A 115 -13.88 18.23 -7.03
CA ALA A 115 -14.19 17.61 -8.31
C ALA A 115 -13.00 16.84 -8.92
N PHE A 116 -11.76 17.18 -8.58
CA PHE A 116 -10.58 16.43 -9.03
C PHE A 116 -10.56 14.98 -8.53
N VAL A 117 -11.30 14.62 -7.48
CA VAL A 117 -11.43 13.22 -7.02
C VAL A 117 -12.02 12.31 -8.12
N ILE A 118 -12.77 12.87 -9.07
CA ILE A 118 -13.37 12.15 -10.19
C ILE A 118 -12.30 11.53 -11.09
N THR A 119 -11.05 12.03 -11.10
CA THR A 119 -9.98 11.42 -11.92
C THR A 119 -9.69 9.98 -11.51
N ILE A 120 -9.95 9.60 -10.26
CA ILE A 120 -9.84 8.21 -9.78
C ILE A 120 -10.86 7.29 -10.49
N LEU A 121 -11.95 7.84 -11.05
CA LEU A 121 -12.94 7.08 -11.84
C LEU A 121 -12.52 6.82 -13.30
N SER A 122 -11.28 7.14 -13.68
CA SER A 122 -10.74 6.88 -15.02
C SER A 122 -10.87 5.44 -15.55
N PRO A 123 -10.99 4.35 -14.74
CA PRO A 123 -11.31 3.03 -15.27
C PRO A 123 -12.53 3.00 -16.19
N ILE A 124 -13.43 3.99 -16.09
CA ILE A 124 -14.60 4.12 -16.98
C ILE A 124 -14.21 4.17 -18.46
N PHE A 125 -13.05 4.77 -18.78
CA PHE A 125 -12.56 4.87 -20.16
C PHE A 125 -12.16 3.50 -20.73
N THR A 126 -11.80 2.53 -19.88
CA THR A 126 -11.54 1.16 -20.32
C THR A 126 -12.82 0.40 -20.71
N GLY A 127 -14.00 1.03 -20.59
CA GLY A 127 -15.22 0.54 -21.24
C GLY A 127 -15.11 0.53 -22.77
N MET A 128 -14.22 1.35 -23.34
CA MET A 128 -13.84 1.27 -24.74
C MET A 128 -12.89 0.09 -24.98
N SER A 129 -13.31 -0.89 -25.78
CA SER A 129 -12.53 -2.11 -26.03
C SER A 129 -11.12 -1.83 -26.55
N SER A 130 -10.93 -0.81 -27.39
CA SER A 130 -9.61 -0.40 -27.89
C SER A 130 -8.68 0.05 -26.77
N LEU A 131 -9.19 0.83 -25.80
CA LEU A 131 -8.39 1.34 -24.69
C LEU A 131 -8.03 0.23 -23.71
N LEU A 132 -8.98 -0.66 -23.39
CA LEU A 132 -8.71 -1.81 -22.54
C LEU A 132 -7.69 -2.76 -23.18
N HIS A 133 -7.85 -3.05 -24.49
CA HIS A 133 -6.90 -3.89 -25.21
C HIS A 133 -5.50 -3.26 -25.24
N PHE A 134 -5.40 -1.95 -25.53
CA PHE A 134 -4.14 -1.22 -25.47
C PHE A 134 -3.51 -1.31 -24.08
N SER A 135 -4.29 -1.03 -23.02
CA SER A 135 -3.81 -1.03 -21.63
C SER A 135 -3.27 -2.38 -21.17
N GLY A 136 -3.78 -3.50 -21.71
CA GLY A 136 -3.28 -4.85 -21.44
C GLY A 136 -2.07 -5.28 -22.27
N THR A 137 -1.52 -4.41 -23.12
CA THR A 137 -0.25 -4.67 -23.83
C THR A 137 0.94 -4.11 -23.06
N ILE A 138 2.14 -4.65 -23.31
CA ILE A 138 3.39 -4.12 -22.73
C ILE A 138 3.60 -2.63 -23.01
N HIS A 139 3.29 -2.17 -24.23
CA HIS A 139 3.44 -0.76 -24.60
C HIS A 139 2.38 0.12 -23.93
N GLY A 140 1.15 -0.37 -23.77
CA GLY A 140 0.11 0.36 -23.05
C GLY A 140 0.39 0.46 -21.56
N LEU A 141 0.84 -0.62 -20.93
CA LEU A 141 1.31 -0.62 -19.54
C LEU A 141 2.43 0.40 -19.33
N ALA A 142 3.46 0.37 -20.19
CA ALA A 142 4.56 1.31 -20.14
C ALA A 142 4.10 2.76 -20.35
N PHE A 143 3.20 2.99 -21.31
CA PHE A 143 2.62 4.30 -21.58
C PHE A 143 1.91 4.86 -20.34
N TRP A 144 1.03 4.09 -19.71
CA TRP A 144 0.33 4.53 -18.50
C TRP A 144 1.27 4.73 -17.31
N ARG A 145 2.28 3.85 -17.14
CA ARG A 145 3.33 4.00 -16.12
C ARG A 145 4.07 5.33 -16.28
N VAL A 146 4.57 5.65 -17.47
CA VAL A 146 5.26 6.92 -17.75
C VAL A 146 4.34 8.11 -17.52
N LEU A 147 3.08 8.04 -17.99
CA LEU A 147 2.14 9.13 -17.85
C LEU A 147 1.75 9.39 -16.39
N SER A 148 1.73 8.36 -15.54
CA SER A 148 1.49 8.50 -14.10
C SER A 148 2.61 9.25 -13.36
N LEU A 149 3.83 9.26 -13.90
CA LEU A 149 4.96 9.99 -13.33
C LEU A 149 4.77 11.52 -13.38
N VAL A 150 3.85 12.03 -14.20
CA VAL A 150 3.40 13.43 -14.11
C VAL A 150 2.87 13.75 -12.71
N GLY A 151 2.19 12.79 -12.08
CA GLY A 151 1.71 12.94 -10.72
C GLY A 151 2.84 12.98 -9.69
N VAL A 152 3.89 12.18 -9.88
CA VAL A 152 5.10 12.22 -9.03
C VAL A 152 5.84 13.55 -9.20
N ALA A 153 5.99 14.02 -10.44
CA ALA A 153 6.62 15.29 -10.77
C ALA A 153 5.82 16.52 -10.30
N SER A 154 4.55 16.35 -9.92
CA SER A 154 3.69 17.43 -9.42
C SER A 154 4.28 18.17 -8.21
N PHE A 155 5.14 17.51 -7.42
CA PHE A 155 5.80 18.14 -6.27
C PHE A 155 6.72 19.30 -6.65
N GLN A 156 7.20 19.32 -7.90
CA GLN A 156 8.05 20.38 -8.47
C GLN A 156 7.25 21.49 -9.14
N ALA A 157 5.91 21.45 -9.07
CA ALA A 157 5.06 22.46 -9.68
C ALA A 157 5.27 23.85 -9.03
N PRO A 158 5.12 24.93 -9.79
CA PRO A 158 5.34 26.29 -9.29
C PRO A 158 4.19 26.80 -8.42
N THR A 159 2.99 26.21 -8.52
CA THR A 159 1.82 26.60 -7.73
C THR A 159 1.06 25.36 -7.26
N THR A 160 0.33 25.52 -6.15
CA THR A 160 -0.53 24.52 -5.53
C THR A 160 -1.56 23.96 -6.50
N LEU A 161 -2.16 24.82 -7.33
CA LEU A 161 -3.15 24.43 -8.31
C LEU A 161 -2.54 23.57 -9.43
N ILE A 162 -1.37 23.96 -9.94
CA ILE A 162 -0.68 23.18 -10.97
C ILE A 162 -0.28 21.82 -10.39
N ARG A 163 0.17 21.78 -9.13
CA ARG A 163 0.44 20.53 -8.41
C ARG A 163 -0.81 19.64 -8.36
N LEU A 164 -1.95 20.18 -7.94
CA LEU A 164 -3.21 19.43 -7.88
C LEU A 164 -3.61 18.86 -9.25
N VAL A 165 -3.56 19.68 -10.31
CA VAL A 165 -3.91 19.24 -11.68
C VAL A 165 -3.00 18.11 -12.15
N MET A 166 -1.68 18.26 -11.99
CA MET A 166 -0.69 17.24 -12.37
C MET A 166 -0.87 15.96 -11.57
N LEU A 167 -1.09 16.08 -10.26
CA LEU A 167 -1.29 14.95 -9.37
C LEU A 167 -2.58 14.20 -9.69
N ALA A 168 -3.69 14.91 -9.88
CA ALA A 168 -4.97 14.32 -10.25
C ALA A 168 -4.91 13.61 -11.60
N PHE A 169 -4.21 14.19 -12.58
CA PHE A 169 -3.93 13.54 -13.87
C PHE A 169 -3.10 12.27 -13.70
N GLY A 170 -2.00 12.33 -12.94
CA GLY A 170 -1.15 11.17 -12.64
C GLY A 170 -1.88 10.05 -11.91
N CYS A 171 -2.77 10.38 -10.98
CA CYS A 171 -3.61 9.39 -10.28
C CYS A 171 -4.63 8.74 -11.22
N GLY A 172 -5.26 9.53 -12.09
CA GLY A 172 -6.18 8.99 -13.10
C GLY A 172 -5.48 8.03 -14.05
N THR A 173 -4.25 8.33 -14.47
CA THR A 173 -3.48 7.44 -15.36
C THR A 173 -2.94 6.22 -14.62
N ALA A 174 -2.60 6.33 -13.33
CA ALA A 174 -2.27 5.20 -12.47
C ALA A 174 -3.44 4.21 -12.30
N MET A 175 -4.69 4.68 -12.30
CA MET A 175 -5.87 3.80 -12.29
C MET A 175 -6.06 3.07 -13.63
N LEU A 176 -5.72 3.70 -14.77
CA LEU A 176 -5.70 3.03 -16.08
C LEU A 176 -4.57 2.00 -16.18
N TRP A 177 -3.41 2.31 -15.60
CA TRP A 177 -2.34 1.34 -15.42
C TRP A 177 -2.81 0.13 -14.59
N PHE A 178 -3.50 0.35 -13.47
CA PHE A 178 -4.07 -0.74 -12.68
C PHE A 178 -5.07 -1.59 -13.49
N CYS A 179 -5.90 -0.98 -14.34
CA CYS A 179 -6.76 -1.73 -15.26
C CYS A 179 -5.94 -2.61 -16.22
N GLY A 180 -4.85 -2.06 -16.77
CA GLY A 180 -3.92 -2.79 -17.64
C GLY A 180 -3.24 -3.96 -16.93
N MET A 181 -2.85 -3.79 -15.67
CA MET A 181 -2.27 -4.85 -14.83
C MET A 181 -3.25 -6.01 -14.70
N ILE A 182 -4.50 -5.74 -14.31
CA ILE A 182 -5.52 -6.77 -14.14
C ILE A 182 -5.86 -7.44 -15.48
N TRP A 183 -5.87 -6.70 -16.58
CA TRP A 183 -6.23 -7.21 -17.90
C TRP A 183 -5.05 -7.64 -18.78
N SER A 184 -3.82 -7.70 -18.24
CA SER A 184 -2.67 -8.12 -19.03
C SER A 184 -2.90 -9.51 -19.59
N LYS A 185 -2.57 -9.72 -20.87
CA LYS A 185 -2.76 -11.04 -21.52
C LYS A 185 -1.77 -12.09 -21.01
N ASP A 186 -0.64 -11.65 -20.48
CA ASP A 186 0.39 -12.52 -19.95
C ASP A 186 0.11 -12.83 -18.47
N PRO A 187 -0.17 -14.10 -18.10
CA PRO A 187 -0.35 -14.48 -16.71
C PRO A 187 0.86 -14.18 -15.82
N LYS A 188 2.09 -14.24 -16.36
CA LYS A 188 3.31 -13.95 -15.61
C LYS A 188 3.38 -12.47 -15.22
N GLU A 189 3.12 -11.56 -16.15
CA GLU A 189 3.01 -10.11 -15.87
C GLU A 189 1.95 -9.83 -14.79
N ARG A 190 0.80 -10.51 -14.82
CA ARG A 190 -0.27 -10.31 -13.82
C ARG A 190 0.20 -10.68 -12.41
N VAL A 191 0.84 -11.85 -12.26
CA VAL A 191 1.38 -12.33 -10.97
C VAL A 191 2.49 -11.40 -10.48
N LEU A 192 3.43 -11.05 -11.36
CA LEU A 192 4.55 -10.20 -11.05
C LEU A 192 4.09 -8.80 -10.61
N SER A 193 3.18 -8.17 -11.36
CA SER A 193 2.65 -6.86 -11.02
C SER A 193 1.77 -6.88 -9.77
N PHE A 194 0.98 -7.94 -9.53
CA PHE A 194 0.22 -8.07 -8.29
C PHE A 194 1.15 -8.17 -7.06
N TRP A 195 2.15 -9.04 -7.09
CA TRP A 195 3.10 -9.16 -5.99
C TRP A 195 4.00 -7.93 -5.87
N GLY A 196 4.36 -7.29 -6.98
CA GLY A 196 5.02 -5.99 -7.00
C GLY A 196 4.17 -4.90 -6.34
N LEU A 197 2.85 -4.89 -6.54
CA LEU A 197 1.94 -3.97 -5.84
C LEU A 197 1.92 -4.24 -4.32
N ILE A 198 1.85 -5.50 -3.90
CA ILE A 198 1.87 -5.86 -2.47
C ILE A 198 3.23 -5.51 -1.84
N LEU A 199 4.35 -5.93 -2.44
CA LEU A 199 5.69 -5.58 -1.95
C LEU A 199 5.94 -4.07 -2.01
N GLY A 200 5.37 -3.37 -2.98
CA GLY A 200 5.40 -1.91 -3.09
C GLY A 200 4.68 -1.21 -1.94
N LEU A 201 3.61 -1.80 -1.38
CA LEU A 201 3.01 -1.32 -0.12
C LEU A 201 4.00 -1.47 1.04
N PHE A 202 4.68 -2.61 1.17
CA PHE A 202 5.70 -2.79 2.21
C PHE A 202 6.87 -1.82 2.01
N LEU A 203 7.29 -1.56 0.77
CA LEU A 203 8.30 -0.55 0.47
C LEU A 203 7.83 0.85 0.86
N LEU A 204 6.56 1.22 0.63
CA LEU A 204 5.97 2.46 1.13
C LEU A 204 6.11 2.57 2.65
N LEU A 205 5.72 1.52 3.38
CA LEU A 205 5.80 1.49 4.85
C LEU A 205 7.24 1.60 5.35
N VAL A 206 8.19 0.88 4.75
CA VAL A 206 9.61 0.95 5.14
C VAL A 206 10.21 2.31 4.84
N LEU A 207 9.87 2.92 3.69
CA LEU A 207 10.35 4.26 3.37
C LEU A 207 9.76 5.30 4.31
N ARG A 208 8.48 5.20 4.68
CA ARG A 208 7.88 6.03 5.74
C ARG A 208 8.58 5.83 7.08
N ILE A 209 8.90 4.59 7.47
CA ILE A 209 9.70 4.32 8.67
C ILE A 209 11.08 5.00 8.59
N SER A 210 11.76 4.97 7.45
CA SER A 210 13.05 5.66 7.31
C SER A 210 12.94 7.18 7.37
N TYR A 211 11.83 7.75 6.90
CA TYR A 211 11.49 9.18 6.98
C TYR A 211 10.57 9.47 8.18
N VAL A 212 10.70 8.67 9.24
CA VAL A 212 9.90 8.64 10.47
C VAL A 212 8.44 8.26 10.26
N THR A 213 7.74 8.97 9.37
CA THR A 213 6.36 8.73 8.97
C THR A 213 6.02 9.29 7.57
N VAL A 214 6.82 10.24 7.06
CA VAL A 214 6.53 10.97 5.82
C VAL A 214 6.89 10.14 4.59
N ASN A 215 6.08 10.21 3.53
CA ASN A 215 6.44 9.59 2.26
C ASN A 215 7.53 10.43 1.54
N PRO A 216 8.70 9.84 1.21
CA PRO A 216 9.80 10.60 0.63
C PRO A 216 9.53 11.16 -0.78
N ILE A 217 8.52 10.68 -1.52
CA ILE A 217 8.12 11.33 -2.78
C ILE A 217 7.67 12.77 -2.52
N TRP A 218 7.05 13.00 -1.36
CA TRP A 218 6.39 14.25 -1.00
C TRP A 218 7.11 14.99 0.13
N SER A 219 8.34 14.59 0.51
CA SER A 219 9.09 15.25 1.59
C SER A 219 9.87 16.47 1.08
N ASP A 220 10.65 16.27 0.02
CA ASP A 220 11.59 17.24 -0.51
C ASP A 220 11.89 16.99 -1.99
N VAL A 221 12.41 18.02 -2.67
CA VAL A 221 12.67 18.00 -4.11
C VAL A 221 13.71 16.96 -4.51
N THR A 222 14.70 16.69 -3.65
CA THR A 222 15.76 15.74 -3.97
C THR A 222 15.22 14.32 -3.94
N SER A 223 14.53 13.93 -2.87
CA SER A 223 13.88 12.62 -2.74
C SER A 223 12.87 12.39 -3.87
N ASN A 224 12.07 13.41 -4.21
CA ASN A 224 11.15 13.36 -5.35
C ASN A 224 11.86 13.04 -6.68
N ARG A 225 12.96 13.73 -6.99
CA ARG A 225 13.74 13.53 -8.23
C ARG A 225 14.40 12.16 -8.29
N VAL A 226 14.94 11.68 -7.17
CA VAL A 226 15.55 10.35 -7.07
C VAL A 226 14.50 9.27 -7.36
N ILE A 227 13.33 9.37 -6.76
CA ILE A 227 12.26 8.37 -6.96
C ILE A 227 11.71 8.44 -8.38
N LEU A 228 11.56 9.64 -8.96
CA LEU A 228 11.24 9.81 -10.39
C LEU A 228 12.22 9.07 -11.29
N LEU A 229 13.53 9.26 -11.09
CA LEU A 229 14.57 8.61 -11.88
C LEU A 229 14.50 7.08 -11.73
N ILE A 230 14.37 6.59 -10.51
CA ILE A 230 14.26 5.15 -10.21
C ILE A 230 13.01 4.56 -10.87
N ALA A 231 11.87 5.27 -10.84
CA ALA A 231 10.64 4.83 -11.47
C ALA A 231 10.72 4.79 -13.01
N VAL A 232 11.43 5.74 -13.62
CA VAL A 232 11.74 5.72 -15.06
C VAL A 232 12.60 4.49 -15.39
N ILE A 233 13.66 4.24 -14.62
CA ILE A 233 14.54 3.08 -14.81
C ILE A 233 13.74 1.78 -14.68
N ALA A 234 12.91 1.64 -13.63
CA ALA A 234 12.05 0.47 -13.44
C ALA A 234 11.08 0.28 -14.61
N THR A 235 10.49 1.36 -15.14
CA THR A 235 9.60 1.29 -16.31
C THR A 235 10.36 0.82 -17.56
N LEU A 236 11.55 1.35 -17.80
CA LEU A 236 12.39 0.95 -18.94
C LEU A 236 12.86 -0.51 -18.82
N ASP A 237 13.20 -0.98 -17.62
CA ASP A 237 13.56 -2.38 -17.38
C ASP A 237 12.41 -3.33 -17.73
N ARG A 238 11.16 -3.00 -17.35
CA ARG A 238 9.98 -3.80 -17.70
C ARG A 238 9.73 -3.84 -19.21
N VAL A 239 9.89 -2.70 -19.90
CA VAL A 239 9.76 -2.64 -21.37
C VAL A 239 10.84 -3.47 -22.05
N TYR A 240 12.09 -3.33 -21.61
CA TYR A 240 13.22 -4.07 -22.15
C TYR A 240 13.05 -5.57 -21.96
N THR A 241 12.66 -6.01 -20.77
CA THR A 241 12.53 -7.43 -20.45
C THR A 241 11.40 -8.08 -21.25
N GLY A 242 10.25 -7.44 -21.35
CA GLY A 242 9.17 -7.99 -22.17
C GLY A 242 9.46 -7.95 -23.68
N TYR A 243 10.28 -7.02 -24.17
CA TYR A 243 10.81 -7.07 -25.54
C TYR A 243 11.73 -8.28 -25.75
N MET A 244 12.68 -8.53 -24.85
CA MET A 244 13.58 -9.68 -24.93
C MET A 244 12.83 -11.03 -24.89
N MET A 245 11.80 -11.14 -24.05
CA MET A 245 10.93 -12.32 -24.02
C MET A 245 10.19 -12.53 -25.34
N SER A 246 9.68 -11.46 -25.96
CA SER A 246 8.98 -11.55 -27.25
C SER A 246 9.88 -12.06 -28.40
N ILE A 247 11.18 -11.71 -28.37
CA ILE A 247 12.16 -12.23 -29.33
C ILE A 247 12.41 -13.72 -29.10
N SER A 248 12.60 -14.13 -27.85
CA SER A 248 12.91 -15.52 -27.48
C SER A 248 11.77 -16.50 -27.83
N GLN A 249 10.51 -16.05 -27.78
CA GLN A 249 9.32 -16.89 -28.01
C GLN A 249 8.87 -16.99 -29.48
N SER A 250 9.60 -16.41 -30.43
CA SER A 250 9.22 -16.35 -31.87
C SER A 250 9.35 -17.67 -32.67
N GLY A 251 9.58 -18.81 -32.02
CA GLY A 251 9.58 -20.15 -32.63
C GLY A 251 8.18 -20.77 -32.76
N PRO A 252 7.96 -21.74 -33.68
CA PRO A 252 6.65 -22.36 -33.89
C PRO A 252 6.24 -23.19 -32.66
N GLN A 253 5.38 -22.63 -31.80
CA GLN A 253 4.77 -23.37 -30.70
C GLN A 253 3.59 -24.21 -31.20
N SER A 254 3.65 -25.53 -30.97
CA SER A 254 2.48 -26.40 -31.08
C SER A 254 1.55 -26.11 -29.91
N LYS A 255 0.37 -25.52 -30.18
CA LYS A 255 -0.69 -25.33 -29.16
C LYS A 255 -0.96 -26.66 -28.47
N SER A 256 -0.63 -26.76 -27.18
CA SER A 256 -0.99 -27.94 -26.40
C SER A 256 -2.47 -27.86 -26.05
N SER A 257 -3.18 -28.98 -26.06
CA SER A 257 -4.60 -29.08 -25.72
C SER A 257 -4.92 -28.86 -24.22
N THR A 258 -3.96 -28.37 -23.44
CA THR A 258 -4.03 -28.18 -21.98
C THR A 258 -3.72 -26.74 -21.56
N GLU A 259 -3.83 -25.76 -22.47
CA GLU A 259 -3.60 -24.35 -22.13
C GLU A 259 -4.67 -23.84 -21.16
N PRO A 260 -4.27 -23.21 -20.04
CA PRO A 260 -5.21 -22.68 -19.05
C PRO A 260 -6.01 -21.50 -19.63
N GLN A 261 -7.33 -21.52 -19.43
CA GLN A 261 -8.24 -20.50 -19.96
C GLN A 261 -8.44 -19.36 -18.95
N ASP A 262 -8.52 -18.12 -19.44
CA ASP A 262 -8.89 -16.97 -18.62
C ASP A 262 -10.37 -17.04 -18.25
N SER A 263 -10.65 -17.08 -16.96
CA SER A 263 -11.92 -17.56 -16.42
C SER A 263 -12.90 -16.41 -16.17
N GLN A 264 -13.59 -15.95 -17.21
CA GLN A 264 -14.63 -14.92 -17.04
C GLN A 264 -15.91 -15.51 -16.43
N VAL A 265 -16.37 -14.92 -15.32
CA VAL A 265 -17.59 -15.37 -14.64
C VAL A 265 -18.74 -14.42 -14.98
N SER A 266 -19.72 -14.94 -15.74
CA SER A 266 -20.95 -14.23 -16.06
C SER A 266 -21.87 -14.07 -14.84
N GLY A 267 -22.63 -12.98 -14.80
CA GLY A 267 -23.67 -12.73 -13.79
C GLY A 267 -23.46 -11.43 -12.98
N PRO A 268 -24.38 -11.10 -12.07
CA PRO A 268 -24.37 -9.83 -11.33
C PRO A 268 -23.31 -9.75 -10.22
N GLY A 269 -22.53 -10.82 -10.01
CA GLY A 269 -21.53 -10.89 -8.94
C GLY A 269 -20.42 -9.83 -9.01
N TRP A 270 -20.20 -9.23 -10.18
CA TRP A 270 -19.25 -8.11 -10.35
C TRP A 270 -19.58 -6.94 -9.42
N PHE A 271 -20.87 -6.64 -9.19
CA PHE A 271 -21.31 -5.53 -8.34
C PHE A 271 -20.82 -5.72 -6.91
N VAL A 272 -21.03 -6.92 -6.35
CA VAL A 272 -20.63 -7.24 -4.97
C VAL A 272 -19.10 -7.28 -4.84
N VAL A 273 -18.39 -7.78 -5.84
CA VAL A 273 -16.91 -7.75 -5.89
C VAL A 273 -16.40 -6.30 -5.90
N SER A 274 -17.04 -5.39 -6.64
CA SER A 274 -16.69 -3.96 -6.61
C SER A 274 -16.81 -3.35 -5.23
N LEU A 275 -17.91 -3.63 -4.51
CA LEU A 275 -18.11 -3.13 -3.15
C LEU A 275 -16.98 -3.59 -2.22
N GLY A 276 -16.66 -4.89 -2.23
CA GLY A 276 -15.63 -5.45 -1.36
C GLY A 276 -14.21 -5.04 -1.74
N PHE A 277 -13.88 -4.93 -3.03
CA PHE A 277 -12.56 -4.46 -3.46
C PHE A 277 -12.33 -3.00 -3.10
N GLY A 278 -13.31 -2.12 -3.35
CA GLY A 278 -13.24 -0.71 -2.95
C GLY A 278 -13.09 -0.53 -1.44
N ALA A 279 -13.83 -1.33 -0.66
CA ALA A 279 -13.71 -1.35 0.80
C ALA A 279 -12.37 -1.89 1.29
N LEU A 280 -11.81 -2.94 0.67
CA LEU A 280 -10.50 -3.48 1.01
C LEU A 280 -9.37 -2.49 0.70
N LEU A 281 -9.44 -1.81 -0.45
CA LEU A 281 -8.49 -0.77 -0.82
C LEU A 281 -8.55 0.40 0.18
N PHE A 282 -9.75 0.83 0.54
CA PHE A 282 -9.95 1.88 1.55
C PHE A 282 -9.42 1.46 2.92
N LEU A 283 -9.76 0.26 3.41
CA LEU A 283 -9.26 -0.25 4.70
C LEU A 283 -7.74 -0.29 4.76
N THR A 284 -7.11 -0.74 3.66
CA THR A 284 -5.65 -0.82 3.55
C THR A 284 -5.03 0.58 3.62
N HIS A 285 -5.64 1.58 2.98
CA HIS A 285 -5.18 2.97 3.05
C HIS A 285 -5.45 3.59 4.43
N ASP A 286 -6.67 3.51 4.95
CA ASP A 286 -7.14 4.17 6.16
C ASP A 286 -6.40 3.73 7.43
N VAL A 287 -6.28 2.42 7.64
CA VAL A 287 -5.69 1.87 8.87
C VAL A 287 -4.22 1.51 8.69
N PHE A 288 -3.84 1.03 7.49
CA PHE A 288 -2.54 0.41 7.23
C PHE A 288 -1.68 1.16 6.22
N GLY A 289 -2.04 2.40 5.86
CA GLY A 289 -1.21 3.28 5.02
C GLY A 289 0.06 3.76 5.72
N GLU A 290 0.13 3.64 7.04
CA GLU A 290 1.31 3.90 7.87
C GLU A 290 1.29 3.10 9.19
N VAL A 291 2.44 2.54 9.58
CA VAL A 291 2.62 1.60 10.71
C VAL A 291 2.41 2.24 12.08
N SER A 292 2.67 3.54 12.24
CA SER A 292 2.50 4.27 13.50
C SER A 292 1.04 4.47 13.88
N LEU A 293 0.14 4.53 12.91
CA LEU A 293 -1.23 5.01 13.11
C LEU A 293 -2.07 4.08 13.98
N VAL A 294 -1.87 2.76 13.91
CA VAL A 294 -2.58 1.77 14.75
C VAL A 294 -2.40 2.09 16.25
N CYS A 295 -1.26 2.65 16.65
CA CYS A 295 -0.98 3.05 18.02
C CYS A 295 -1.76 4.31 18.45
N ARG A 296 -2.25 5.12 17.49
CA ARG A 296 -2.99 6.37 17.72
C ARG A 296 -4.50 6.20 17.82
N TRP A 297 -5.04 5.04 17.42
CA TRP A 297 -6.49 4.76 17.45
C TRP A 297 -7.12 4.81 18.84
N ALA A 298 -6.39 4.42 19.89
CA ALA A 298 -6.87 4.48 21.27
C ALA A 298 -5.77 4.90 22.26
N VAL A 299 -4.93 5.85 21.82
CA VAL A 299 -3.94 6.51 22.68
C VAL A 299 -4.63 7.24 23.82
N SER A 300 -3.95 7.34 24.95
CA SER A 300 -4.44 7.98 26.18
C SER A 300 -3.36 8.92 26.73
N GLY A 301 -3.71 9.71 27.75
CA GLY A 301 -2.74 10.54 28.46
C GLY A 301 -1.74 9.76 29.34
N TYR A 302 -0.73 10.47 29.83
CA TYR A 302 0.32 10.02 30.72
C TYR A 302 -0.21 9.65 32.12
N PRO A 303 0.43 8.70 32.82
CA PRO A 303 1.62 7.94 32.40
C PRO A 303 1.31 6.71 31.53
N HIS A 304 0.03 6.37 31.34
CA HIS A 304 -0.38 5.14 30.69
C HIS A 304 -0.90 5.39 29.27
N THR A 305 -0.03 5.93 28.42
CA THR A 305 -0.39 6.38 27.06
C THR A 305 -0.85 5.26 26.13
N GLY A 306 -0.51 4.01 26.45
CA GLY A 306 -0.61 2.88 25.53
C GLY A 306 0.67 2.68 24.72
N PRO A 307 0.64 1.83 23.68
CA PRO A 307 1.82 1.54 22.88
C PRO A 307 2.28 2.81 22.14
N LYS A 308 3.55 3.18 22.30
CA LYS A 308 4.17 4.25 21.52
C LYS A 308 4.42 3.76 20.07
N PRO A 309 4.23 4.60 19.05
CA PRO A 309 4.44 4.22 17.66
C PRO A 309 5.80 3.59 17.37
N ASN A 310 6.87 4.14 17.94
CA ASN A 310 8.19 3.53 17.91
C ASN A 310 8.48 2.90 19.29
N PRO A 311 8.70 1.57 19.40
CA PRO A 311 8.92 0.60 18.32
C PRO A 311 7.69 -0.23 17.92
N TRP A 312 6.49 0.02 18.47
CA TRP A 312 5.34 -0.88 18.26
C TRP A 312 4.82 -0.94 16.81
N GLY A 313 5.12 0.06 15.96
CA GLY A 313 4.88 0.00 14.52
C GLY A 313 5.56 -1.21 13.85
N ALA A 314 6.65 -1.73 14.44
CA ALA A 314 7.29 -2.97 13.99
C ALA A 314 6.34 -4.16 14.11
N SER A 315 5.50 -4.20 15.15
CA SER A 315 4.49 -5.26 15.29
C SER A 315 3.41 -5.18 14.20
N VAL A 316 3.08 -3.97 13.74
CA VAL A 316 2.09 -3.74 12.67
C VAL A 316 2.61 -4.26 11.34
N ILE A 317 3.83 -3.89 10.93
CA ILE A 317 4.39 -4.40 9.67
C ILE A 317 4.63 -5.91 9.68
N VAL A 318 5.01 -6.48 10.84
CA VAL A 318 5.11 -7.94 11.02
C VAL A 318 3.73 -8.59 10.88
N ALA A 319 2.68 -8.03 11.48
CA ALA A 319 1.31 -8.54 11.37
C ALA A 319 0.79 -8.52 9.92
N LEU A 320 1.04 -7.42 9.18
CA LEU A 320 0.75 -7.33 7.75
C LEU A 320 1.49 -8.43 6.97
N GLY A 321 2.78 -8.64 7.26
CA GLY A 321 3.61 -9.69 6.66
C GLY A 321 3.07 -11.10 6.93
N VAL A 322 2.69 -11.40 8.17
CA VAL A 322 2.04 -12.66 8.54
C VAL A 322 0.74 -12.85 7.75
N GLY A 323 -0.06 -11.80 7.57
CA GLY A 323 -1.24 -11.84 6.71
C GLY A 323 -0.90 -12.27 5.29
N VAL A 324 0.14 -11.68 4.67
CA VAL A 324 0.63 -12.09 3.34
C VAL A 324 1.03 -13.56 3.33
N LEU A 325 1.76 -14.05 4.33
CA LEU A 325 2.17 -15.47 4.41
C LEU A 325 0.99 -16.43 4.52
N LEU A 326 -0.08 -16.03 5.23
CA LEU A 326 -1.30 -16.81 5.40
C LEU A 326 -2.17 -16.84 4.14
N SER A 327 -2.01 -15.87 3.23
CA SER A 327 -2.86 -15.73 2.05
C SER A 327 -2.87 -16.93 1.09
N ARG A 328 -1.86 -17.81 1.18
CA ARG A 328 -1.79 -19.08 0.43
C ARG A 328 -2.88 -20.08 0.82
N TYR A 329 -3.46 -19.94 2.00
CA TYR A 329 -4.45 -20.89 2.51
C TYR A 329 -5.87 -20.45 2.15
N GLN A 330 -6.68 -21.40 1.63
CA GLN A 330 -8.05 -21.10 1.21
C GLN A 330 -8.99 -20.70 2.35
N TRP A 331 -8.68 -21.07 3.60
CA TRP A 331 -9.52 -20.75 4.75
C TRP A 331 -9.54 -19.25 5.08
N THR A 332 -8.60 -18.45 4.58
CA THR A 332 -8.60 -16.99 4.77
C THR A 332 -9.82 -16.30 4.13
N SER A 333 -10.54 -16.98 3.22
CA SER A 333 -11.76 -16.44 2.62
C SER A 333 -13.05 -16.92 3.30
N ASN A 334 -12.98 -17.69 4.38
CA ASN A 334 -14.16 -18.28 5.00
C ASN A 334 -14.85 -17.33 6.00
N LEU A 335 -16.05 -17.71 6.42
CA LEU A 335 -16.87 -16.91 7.35
C LEU A 335 -16.19 -16.72 8.71
N PHE A 336 -15.52 -17.76 9.22
CA PHE A 336 -14.88 -17.71 10.53
C PHE A 336 -13.71 -16.72 10.55
N TRP A 337 -12.89 -16.69 9.50
CA TRP A 337 -11.81 -15.74 9.38
C TRP A 337 -12.30 -14.31 9.19
N TRP A 338 -13.39 -14.12 8.44
CA TRP A 338 -14.08 -12.84 8.38
C TRP A 338 -14.58 -12.37 9.76
N LEU A 339 -15.13 -13.26 10.59
CA LEU A 339 -15.52 -12.92 11.96
C LEU A 339 -14.31 -12.51 12.82
N ILE A 340 -13.14 -13.12 12.62
CA ILE A 340 -11.89 -12.71 13.27
C ILE A 340 -11.48 -11.30 12.81
N GLY A 341 -11.59 -11.00 11.52
CA GLY A 341 -11.38 -9.65 10.99
C GLY A 341 -12.34 -8.63 11.61
N CYS A 342 -13.64 -8.95 11.72
CA CYS A 342 -14.63 -8.10 12.37
C CYS A 342 -14.35 -7.89 13.85
N ALA A 343 -13.91 -8.93 14.56
CA ALA A 343 -13.50 -8.82 15.95
C ALA A 343 -12.26 -7.92 16.09
N GLY A 344 -11.28 -8.04 15.19
CA GLY A 344 -10.11 -7.15 15.13
C GLY A 344 -10.51 -5.68 14.92
N ALA A 345 -11.42 -5.41 13.97
CA ALA A 345 -11.97 -4.09 13.72
C ALA A 345 -12.73 -3.51 14.93
N ALA A 346 -13.57 -4.31 15.58
CA ALA A 346 -14.28 -3.89 16.79
C ALA A 346 -13.31 -3.62 17.95
N LEU A 347 -12.29 -4.48 18.12
CA LEU A 347 -11.30 -4.34 19.18
C LEU A 347 -10.41 -3.11 18.95
N LEU A 348 -10.02 -2.82 17.70
CA LEU A 348 -9.31 -1.59 17.32
C LEU A 348 -10.10 -0.34 17.73
N TYR A 349 -11.40 -0.32 17.46
CA TYR A 349 -12.20 0.88 17.74
C TYR A 349 -12.61 1.02 19.20
N PHE A 350 -13.11 -0.04 19.83
CA PHE A 350 -13.73 0.04 21.15
C PHE A 350 -12.76 -0.22 22.30
N ALA A 351 -11.70 -1.01 22.09
CA ALA A 351 -10.81 -1.37 23.18
C ALA A 351 -9.82 -0.26 23.52
N PRO A 352 -9.36 -0.16 24.79
CA PRO A 352 -8.40 0.86 25.18
C PRO A 352 -6.95 0.45 24.88
N ARG A 353 -6.10 1.41 24.52
CA ARG A 353 -4.63 1.34 24.59
C ARG A 353 -4.05 0.08 23.90
N TYR A 354 -3.42 -0.82 24.63
CA TYR A 354 -2.78 -2.03 24.08
C TYR A 354 -3.78 -3.01 23.44
N TRP A 355 -5.03 -3.06 23.92
CA TRP A 355 -6.05 -3.92 23.32
C TRP A 355 -6.47 -3.41 21.94
N SER A 356 -6.50 -2.09 21.73
CA SER A 356 -6.69 -1.50 20.41
C SER A 356 -5.58 -1.93 19.44
N LEU A 357 -4.33 -1.93 19.90
CA LEU A 357 -3.21 -2.46 19.09
C LEU A 357 -3.43 -3.92 18.74
N VAL A 358 -3.78 -4.79 19.69
CA VAL A 358 -4.11 -6.20 19.40
C VAL A 358 -5.20 -6.30 18.33
N GLY A 359 -6.24 -5.46 18.41
CA GLY A 359 -7.30 -5.38 17.39
C GLY A 359 -6.78 -4.99 16.02
N GLY A 360 -5.92 -3.96 15.97
CA GLY A 360 -5.26 -3.52 14.74
C GLY A 360 -4.32 -4.57 14.14
N LEU A 361 -3.58 -5.32 14.96
CA LEU A 361 -2.74 -6.43 14.50
C LEU A 361 -3.59 -7.56 13.91
N MET A 362 -4.67 -7.96 14.60
CA MET A 362 -5.63 -8.95 14.10
C MET A 362 -6.25 -8.51 12.77
N LEU A 363 -6.67 -7.25 12.68
CA LEU A 363 -7.23 -6.67 11.47
C LEU A 363 -6.20 -6.58 10.33
N GLY A 364 -4.93 -6.29 10.64
CA GLY A 364 -3.85 -6.23 9.67
C GLY A 364 -3.52 -7.60 9.07
N VAL A 365 -3.42 -8.63 9.92
CA VAL A 365 -3.27 -10.03 9.48
C VAL A 365 -4.44 -10.42 8.57
N TYR A 366 -5.68 -10.12 8.98
CA TYR A 366 -6.87 -10.38 8.19
C TYR A 366 -6.80 -9.68 6.82
N THR A 367 -6.59 -8.37 6.81
CA THR A 367 -6.57 -7.51 5.62
C THR A 367 -5.58 -8.02 4.58
N MET A 368 -4.33 -8.30 4.97
CA MET A 368 -3.32 -8.78 4.02
C MET A 368 -3.55 -10.23 3.57
N SER A 369 -4.18 -11.06 4.40
CA SER A 369 -4.46 -12.45 4.05
C SER A 369 -5.52 -12.64 2.96
N ILE A 370 -6.39 -11.65 2.75
CA ILE A 370 -7.49 -11.73 1.79
C ILE A 370 -7.22 -11.03 0.46
N TRP A 371 -6.13 -10.26 0.34
CA TRP A 371 -5.76 -9.56 -0.89
C TRP A 371 -5.66 -10.50 -2.11
N PRO A 372 -4.91 -11.62 -2.06
CA PRO A 372 -4.90 -12.63 -3.14
C PRO A 372 -6.28 -13.17 -3.51
N ALA A 373 -7.10 -13.47 -2.51
CA ALA A 373 -8.44 -13.99 -2.76
C ALA A 373 -9.37 -12.95 -3.39
N MET A 374 -9.20 -11.67 -3.06
CA MET A 374 -9.96 -10.57 -3.62
C MET A 374 -9.51 -10.27 -5.06
N ILE A 375 -8.20 -10.27 -5.34
CA ILE A 375 -7.69 -9.97 -6.68
C ILE A 375 -8.11 -11.03 -7.71
N ASP A 376 -8.10 -12.30 -7.32
CA ASP A 376 -8.57 -13.40 -8.19
C ASP A 376 -10.07 -13.23 -8.54
N ARG A 377 -10.88 -12.78 -7.57
CA ARG A 377 -12.31 -12.48 -7.80
C ARG A 377 -12.51 -11.28 -8.70
N LEU A 378 -11.68 -10.25 -8.58
CA LEU A 378 -11.72 -9.05 -9.40
C LEU A 378 -11.37 -9.36 -10.86
N PHE A 379 -10.32 -10.16 -11.09
CA PHE A 379 -9.85 -10.56 -12.42
C PHE A 379 -10.93 -11.25 -13.26
N CYS A 380 -11.76 -12.07 -12.61
CA CYS A 380 -12.82 -12.84 -13.26
C CYS A 380 -14.04 -11.99 -13.67
N ARG A 381 -13.99 -10.66 -13.54
CA ARG A 381 -15.10 -9.73 -13.78
C ARG A 381 -14.77 -8.72 -14.88
N PRO A 382 -15.80 -8.10 -15.49
CA PRO A 382 -15.60 -7.02 -16.46
C PRO A 382 -14.83 -5.85 -15.83
N VAL A 383 -13.59 -5.64 -16.25
CA VAL A 383 -12.62 -4.71 -15.63
C VAL A 383 -13.19 -3.30 -15.49
N ALA A 384 -13.68 -2.70 -16.58
CA ALA A 384 -14.15 -1.32 -16.60
C ALA A 384 -15.25 -1.06 -15.56
N ARG A 385 -16.38 -1.77 -15.65
CA ARG A 385 -17.52 -1.56 -14.74
C ARG A 385 -17.16 -1.91 -13.29
N THR A 386 -16.37 -2.96 -13.10
CA THR A 386 -16.04 -3.45 -11.76
C THR A 386 -15.11 -2.47 -11.04
N LEU A 387 -14.06 -1.98 -11.71
CA LEU A 387 -13.11 -1.03 -11.14
C LEU A 387 -13.66 0.38 -11.02
N THR A 388 -14.46 0.86 -11.97
CA THR A 388 -15.12 2.17 -11.82
C THR A 388 -16.01 2.19 -10.57
N LEU A 389 -16.81 1.14 -10.35
CA LEU A 389 -17.65 1.06 -9.17
C LEU A 389 -16.83 0.86 -7.88
N ALA A 390 -15.76 0.06 -7.93
CA ALA A 390 -14.90 -0.11 -6.76
C ALA A 390 -14.21 1.20 -6.35
N ASN A 391 -13.74 1.97 -7.33
CA ASN A 391 -13.16 3.29 -7.11
C ASN A 391 -14.21 4.29 -6.59
N LEU A 392 -15.46 4.21 -7.08
CA LEU A 392 -16.55 5.00 -6.51
C LEU A 392 -16.81 4.65 -5.03
N VAL A 393 -16.82 3.36 -4.69
CA VAL A 393 -16.98 2.91 -3.30
C VAL A 393 -15.82 3.40 -2.43
N TYR A 394 -14.59 3.30 -2.92
CA TYR A 394 -13.42 3.87 -2.25
C TYR A 394 -13.57 5.37 -1.98
N ILE A 395 -14.02 6.16 -2.97
CA ILE A 395 -14.27 7.60 -2.81
C ILE A 395 -15.37 7.86 -1.78
N VAL A 396 -16.48 7.11 -1.81
CA VAL A 396 -17.60 7.29 -0.87
C VAL A 396 -17.16 6.96 0.56
N LEU A 397 -16.41 5.88 0.77
CA LEU A 397 -15.90 5.52 2.10
C LEU A 397 -14.90 6.57 2.61
N PHE A 398 -14.06 7.09 1.72
CA PHE A 398 -13.13 8.17 2.02
C PHE A 398 -13.87 9.47 2.39
N LEU A 399 -14.87 9.89 1.62
CA LEU A 399 -15.71 11.03 1.99
C LEU A 399 -16.43 10.79 3.32
N GLY A 400 -16.89 9.56 3.56
CA GLY A 400 -17.44 9.15 4.84
C GLY A 400 -16.45 9.35 6.01
N SER A 401 -15.15 9.08 5.82
CA SER A 401 -14.14 9.30 6.87
C SER A 401 -13.78 10.78 7.06
N VAL A 402 -14.02 11.63 6.06
CA VAL A 402 -13.97 13.09 6.21
C VAL A 402 -15.17 13.59 7.02
N TRP A 403 -16.39 13.14 6.67
CA TRP A 403 -17.62 13.66 7.24
C TRP A 403 -17.84 13.28 8.71
N VAL A 404 -17.18 12.24 9.22
CA VAL A 404 -17.24 11.92 10.66
C VAL A 404 -16.57 13.00 11.52
N VAL A 405 -15.62 13.78 10.96
CA VAL A 405 -14.91 14.89 11.62
C VAL A 405 -15.44 16.24 11.13
N ALA A 406 -15.46 16.45 9.82
CA ALA A 406 -15.80 17.73 9.17
C ALA A 406 -17.31 17.91 8.89
N TYR A 407 -18.20 17.31 9.70
CA TYR A 407 -19.65 17.28 9.43
C TYR A 407 -20.27 18.67 9.29
N ASN A 408 -19.75 19.68 9.98
CA ASN A 408 -20.24 21.06 9.94
C ASN A 408 -19.99 21.78 8.60
N PHE A 409 -19.15 21.21 7.74
CA PHE A 409 -18.74 21.83 6.48
C PHE A 409 -19.34 21.14 5.26
N VAL A 410 -20.08 20.04 5.45
CA VAL A 410 -20.60 19.22 4.34
C VAL A 410 -22.11 18.95 4.49
N PRO A 411 -22.92 19.18 3.44
CA PRO A 411 -24.34 18.83 3.46
C PRO A 411 -24.57 17.35 3.81
N GLY A 412 -25.38 17.09 4.83
CA GLY A 412 -25.67 15.72 5.31
C GLY A 412 -24.60 15.10 6.21
N GLY A 413 -23.52 15.84 6.56
CA GLY A 413 -22.49 15.35 7.48
C GLY A 413 -23.02 15.01 8.88
N GLU A 414 -24.13 15.64 9.30
CA GLU A 414 -24.82 15.36 10.57
C GLU A 414 -25.14 13.87 10.78
N TYR A 415 -25.43 13.12 9.70
CA TYR A 415 -25.76 11.70 9.80
C TYR A 415 -24.54 10.82 10.07
N THR A 416 -23.34 11.32 9.77
CA THR A 416 -22.06 10.61 9.95
C THR A 416 -21.25 11.12 11.13
N ARG A 417 -21.64 12.25 11.76
CA ARG A 417 -20.98 12.84 12.92
C ARG A 417 -20.57 11.78 13.94
N GLU A 418 -19.25 11.65 14.16
CA GLU A 418 -18.65 10.77 15.18
C GLU A 418 -18.94 9.26 15.00
N ARG A 419 -19.29 8.82 13.78
CA ARG A 419 -19.70 7.43 13.48
C ARG A 419 -18.65 6.62 12.73
N THR A 420 -17.37 6.76 13.04
CA THR A 420 -16.29 5.94 12.43
C THR A 420 -16.54 4.43 12.60
N HIS A 421 -17.15 4.00 13.71
CA HIS A 421 -17.53 2.60 13.91
C HIS A 421 -18.56 2.08 12.89
N VAL A 422 -19.49 2.92 12.44
CA VAL A 422 -20.46 2.56 11.40
C VAL A 422 -19.75 2.40 10.07
N LEU A 423 -18.85 3.32 9.74
CA LEU A 423 -18.02 3.24 8.52
C LEU A 423 -17.19 1.94 8.51
N LEU A 424 -16.53 1.62 9.62
CA LEU A 424 -15.78 0.39 9.80
C LEU A 424 -16.66 -0.86 9.66
N GLY A 425 -17.88 -0.82 10.19
CA GLY A 425 -18.89 -1.87 10.00
C GLY A 425 -19.28 -2.07 8.53
N ILE A 426 -19.53 -0.98 7.79
CA ILE A 426 -19.85 -1.02 6.35
C ILE A 426 -18.71 -1.64 5.55
N ILE A 427 -17.47 -1.24 5.83
CA ILE A 427 -16.25 -1.79 5.20
C ILE A 427 -16.21 -3.30 5.38
N MET A 428 -16.36 -3.78 6.63
CA MET A 428 -16.29 -5.21 6.92
C MET A 428 -17.45 -5.99 6.28
N VAL A 429 -18.66 -5.42 6.21
CA VAL A 429 -19.81 -6.03 5.51
C VAL A 429 -19.53 -6.15 4.01
N PHE A 430 -19.05 -5.10 3.36
CA PHE A 430 -18.73 -5.13 1.93
C PHE A 430 -17.66 -6.17 1.60
N ILE A 431 -16.58 -6.23 2.38
CA ILE A 431 -15.53 -7.24 2.24
C ILE A 431 -16.12 -8.66 2.41
N GLY A 432 -16.91 -8.88 3.46
CA GLY A 432 -17.51 -10.18 3.75
C GLY A 432 -18.45 -10.68 2.66
N LEU A 433 -19.27 -9.79 2.09
CA LEU A 433 -20.17 -10.12 0.97
C LEU A 433 -19.38 -10.48 -0.29
N ALA A 434 -18.32 -9.74 -0.61
CA ALA A 434 -17.49 -10.02 -1.77
C ALA A 434 -16.76 -11.36 -1.67
N LEU A 435 -16.24 -11.73 -0.49
CA LEU A 435 -15.56 -13.01 -0.29
C LEU A 435 -16.49 -14.23 -0.43
N ARG A 436 -17.82 -14.05 -0.28
CA ARG A 436 -18.81 -15.11 -0.56
C ARG A 436 -19.08 -15.34 -2.05
N THR A 437 -18.61 -14.45 -2.91
CA THR A 437 -18.73 -14.64 -4.36
C THR A 437 -17.75 -15.70 -4.87
N LYS A 438 -18.11 -16.37 -5.97
CA LYS A 438 -17.26 -17.38 -6.62
C LYS A 438 -15.99 -16.73 -7.20
N SER A 439 -14.84 -17.36 -6.95
CA SER A 439 -13.53 -16.94 -7.47
C SER A 439 -13.22 -17.51 -8.87
N THR A 440 -13.89 -18.58 -9.30
CA THR A 440 -13.73 -19.20 -10.62
C THR A 440 -15.09 -19.69 -11.16
N PRO A 441 -15.25 -19.87 -12.48
CA PRO A 441 -16.41 -20.52 -13.08
C PRO A 441 -16.58 -21.95 -12.54
N ASP A 442 -17.81 -22.42 -12.45
CA ASP A 442 -18.08 -23.82 -12.07
C ASP A 442 -17.52 -24.76 -13.14
N VAL A 443 -16.62 -25.67 -12.76
CA VAL A 443 -15.97 -26.63 -13.68
C VAL A 443 -17.02 -27.43 -14.45
N LYS A 444 -18.17 -27.75 -13.83
CA LYS A 444 -19.27 -28.47 -14.52
C LYS A 444 -19.97 -27.59 -15.55
N GLU A 445 -20.11 -26.29 -15.27
CA GLU A 445 -20.71 -25.32 -16.19
C GLU A 445 -19.77 -25.01 -17.36
N ALA A 446 -18.47 -24.82 -17.09
CA ALA A 446 -17.44 -24.63 -18.10
C ALA A 446 -17.33 -25.86 -19.02
N TYR A 447 -17.27 -27.06 -18.44
CA TYR A 447 -17.28 -28.31 -19.20
C TYR A 447 -18.57 -28.47 -20.04
N GLY A 448 -19.72 -28.07 -19.49
CA GLY A 448 -21.00 -28.07 -20.20
C GLY A 448 -21.05 -27.12 -21.41
N LYS A 449 -20.42 -25.94 -21.31
CA LYS A 449 -20.28 -24.98 -22.42
C LYS A 449 -19.35 -25.53 -23.51
N ILE A 450 -18.17 -26.03 -23.14
CA ILE A 450 -17.20 -26.64 -24.06
C ILE A 450 -17.85 -27.82 -24.81
N LYS A 451 -18.57 -28.69 -24.09
CA LYS A 451 -19.28 -29.82 -24.69
C LYS A 451 -20.40 -29.40 -25.65
N LYS A 452 -21.07 -28.26 -25.39
CA LYS A 452 -22.08 -27.70 -26.31
C LYS A 452 -21.44 -27.10 -27.56
N GLU A 453 -20.34 -26.37 -27.43
CA GLU A 453 -19.58 -25.80 -28.55
C GLU A 453 -18.98 -26.90 -29.44
N GLU A 454 -18.43 -27.96 -28.84
CA GLU A 454 -17.97 -29.14 -29.59
C GLU A 454 -19.11 -29.80 -30.37
N LYS A 455 -20.30 -29.93 -29.77
CA LYS A 455 -21.47 -30.53 -30.44
C LYS A 455 -21.94 -29.71 -31.65
N VAL A 456 -21.96 -28.38 -31.53
CA VAL A 456 -22.34 -27.48 -32.63
C VAL A 456 -21.33 -27.57 -33.77
N ASN A 457 -20.03 -27.66 -33.47
CA ASN A 457 -18.98 -27.83 -34.47
C ASN A 457 -18.98 -29.23 -35.13
N ASP A 458 -19.42 -30.27 -34.42
CA ASP A 458 -19.59 -31.61 -34.95
C ASP A 458 -20.84 -31.72 -35.84
N ASP A 459 -21.93 -31.00 -35.52
CA ASP A 459 -23.16 -30.97 -36.32
C ASP A 459 -23.01 -30.16 -37.64
N GLU A 460 -22.05 -29.24 -37.72
CA GLU A 460 -21.70 -28.50 -38.97
C GLU A 460 -20.76 -29.28 -39.92
N LYS A 461 -20.19 -30.41 -39.49
CA LYS A 461 -19.32 -31.25 -40.34
C LYS A 461 -20.09 -32.43 -40.93
N HIS A 462 -20.00 -32.60 -42.26
CA HIS A 462 -20.64 -33.69 -43.01
C HIS A 462 -20.34 -35.09 -42.41
N PRO A 463 -21.31 -36.02 -42.45
CA PRO A 463 -21.24 -37.29 -41.73
C PRO A 463 -20.40 -38.33 -42.50
N SER A 464 -19.08 -38.29 -42.37
CA SER A 464 -18.23 -39.34 -42.94
C SER A 464 -16.96 -39.65 -42.17
N VAL A 465 -16.99 -39.60 -40.83
CA VAL A 465 -15.86 -40.07 -40.00
C VAL A 465 -16.39 -40.86 -38.81
N GLN A 466 -15.96 -42.12 -38.69
CA GLN A 466 -16.28 -43.01 -37.56
C GLN A 466 -15.66 -42.49 -36.25
N PRO A 467 -16.34 -42.66 -35.09
CA PRO A 467 -15.83 -42.18 -33.82
C PRO A 467 -14.75 -43.13 -33.28
N SER A 468 -13.49 -42.69 -33.27
CA SER A 468 -12.38 -43.45 -32.67
C SER A 468 -12.07 -43.00 -31.23
N SER A 469 -12.11 -44.00 -30.34
CA SER A 469 -11.38 -44.13 -29.07
C SER A 469 -11.68 -43.18 -27.89
N LYS A 470 -11.64 -43.78 -26.69
CA LYS A 470 -11.89 -43.23 -25.36
C LYS A 470 -11.28 -41.83 -25.17
N ARG A 471 -12.10 -40.77 -25.16
CA ARG A 471 -11.69 -39.40 -24.80
C ARG A 471 -11.30 -39.37 -23.31
N LYS A 472 -10.04 -39.02 -23.01
CA LYS A 472 -9.58 -38.70 -21.64
C LYS A 472 -10.43 -37.54 -21.08
N PRO A 473 -10.74 -37.49 -19.77
CA PRO A 473 -11.46 -36.36 -19.20
C PRO A 473 -10.63 -35.08 -19.38
N LEU A 474 -11.23 -34.07 -20.02
CA LEU A 474 -10.63 -32.75 -20.23
C LEU A 474 -10.46 -32.08 -18.86
N ALA A 475 -9.22 -31.95 -18.37
CA ALA A 475 -8.93 -31.20 -17.15
C ALA A 475 -8.91 -29.70 -17.49
N VAL A 476 -9.95 -28.97 -17.11
CA VAL A 476 -10.03 -27.52 -17.31
C VAL A 476 -9.18 -26.84 -16.23
N LYS A 477 -8.08 -26.19 -16.64
CA LYS A 477 -7.26 -25.32 -15.78
C LYS A 477 -7.59 -23.85 -16.02
N PHE A 478 -7.61 -23.05 -14.97
CA PHE A 478 -7.89 -21.60 -15.02
C PHE A 478 -6.69 -20.80 -14.50
N ASN A 479 -6.41 -19.66 -15.12
CA ASN A 479 -5.37 -18.75 -14.64
C ASN A 479 -5.89 -17.93 -13.45
N ASN A 480 -5.17 -17.99 -12.33
CA ASN A 480 -5.33 -17.06 -11.22
C ASN A 480 -4.29 -15.93 -11.34
N VAL A 481 -4.58 -14.77 -10.75
CA VAL A 481 -3.68 -13.62 -10.76
C VAL A 481 -2.71 -13.67 -9.58
N ALA A 482 -3.15 -14.16 -8.42
CA ALA A 482 -2.28 -14.19 -7.25
C ALA A 482 -1.29 -15.36 -7.24
N PHE A 483 -1.70 -16.52 -7.75
CA PHE A 483 -0.91 -17.75 -7.69
C PHE A 483 -1.02 -18.54 -9.00
N LEU A 484 -0.03 -18.38 -9.87
CA LEU A 484 0.11 -19.15 -11.10
C LEU A 484 0.84 -20.48 -10.82
N GLU A 485 0.41 -21.55 -11.48
CA GLU A 485 1.04 -22.86 -11.38
C GLU A 485 2.29 -22.91 -12.26
N GLU A 486 3.47 -22.96 -11.64
CA GLU A 486 4.77 -23.09 -12.30
C GLU A 486 5.51 -24.31 -11.70
N HIS A 487 6.24 -25.07 -12.53
CA HIS A 487 6.95 -26.28 -12.10
C HIS A 487 6.09 -27.32 -11.33
N GLY A 488 4.76 -27.32 -11.54
CA GLY A 488 3.83 -28.20 -10.83
C GLY A 488 3.47 -27.75 -9.41
N ASP A 489 3.95 -26.59 -8.94
CA ASP A 489 3.57 -25.97 -7.67
C ASP A 489 2.96 -24.58 -7.88
N ARG A 490 1.68 -24.43 -7.51
CA ARG A 490 0.93 -23.16 -7.48
C ARG A 490 1.64 -22.05 -6.69
N PHE A 491 2.39 -22.42 -5.66
CA PHE A 491 2.99 -21.48 -4.73
C PHE A 491 4.50 -21.33 -4.97
N TRP A 492 5.03 -21.88 -6.05
CA TRP A 492 6.46 -21.86 -6.34
C TRP A 492 7.00 -20.42 -6.34
N PHE A 493 6.51 -19.56 -7.25
CA PHE A 493 6.91 -18.15 -7.35
C PHE A 493 6.78 -17.40 -6.02
N PHE A 494 5.67 -17.63 -5.30
CA PHE A 494 5.43 -17.01 -3.99
C PHE A 494 6.49 -17.44 -2.96
N ARG A 495 6.83 -18.72 -2.88
CA ARG A 495 7.80 -19.27 -1.93
C ARG A 495 9.23 -18.88 -2.25
N THR A 496 9.61 -18.90 -3.52
CA THR A 496 10.99 -18.70 -3.96
C THR A 496 11.36 -17.22 -4.12
N HIS A 497 10.42 -16.36 -4.51
CA HIS A 497 10.71 -14.96 -4.81
C HIS A 497 10.03 -13.99 -3.82
N VAL A 498 8.73 -14.13 -3.58
CA VAL A 498 7.97 -13.16 -2.77
C VAL A 498 8.33 -13.24 -1.29
N ILE A 499 8.36 -14.45 -0.71
CA ILE A 499 8.65 -14.63 0.73
C ILE A 499 10.06 -14.09 1.10
N PRO A 500 11.15 -14.40 0.38
CA PRO A 500 12.47 -13.88 0.74
C PRO A 500 12.54 -12.35 0.69
N VAL A 501 11.98 -11.73 -0.35
CA VAL A 501 11.94 -10.26 -0.48
C VAL A 501 11.12 -9.64 0.65
N LEU A 502 9.93 -10.19 0.93
CA LEU A 502 9.07 -9.74 2.02
C LEU A 502 9.77 -9.82 3.39
N VAL A 503 10.40 -10.95 3.70
CA VAL A 503 11.12 -11.15 4.96
C VAL A 503 12.28 -10.18 5.09
N CYS A 504 13.05 -9.97 4.01
CA CYS A 504 14.12 -8.97 3.97
C CYS A 504 13.61 -7.56 4.30
N ILE A 505 12.52 -7.13 3.65
CA ILE A 505 11.91 -5.82 3.89
C ILE A 505 11.43 -5.67 5.34
N ILE A 506 10.79 -6.70 5.91
CA ILE A 506 10.33 -6.68 7.31
C ILE A 506 11.52 -6.59 8.26
N ILE A 507 12.60 -7.35 8.03
CA ILE A 507 13.82 -7.27 8.85
C ILE A 507 14.39 -5.86 8.80
N VAL A 508 14.52 -5.27 7.62
CA VAL A 508 14.99 -3.88 7.46
C VAL A 508 14.10 -2.92 8.25
N ALA A 509 12.77 -3.05 8.16
CA ALA A 509 11.82 -2.21 8.89
C ALA A 509 12.01 -2.30 10.41
N VAL A 510 12.09 -3.53 10.93
CA VAL A 510 12.29 -3.80 12.37
C VAL A 510 13.63 -3.23 12.84
N VAL A 511 14.70 -3.42 12.06
CA VAL A 511 16.02 -2.86 12.37
C VAL A 511 15.99 -1.34 12.36
N LEU A 512 15.37 -0.71 11.37
CA LEU A 512 15.25 0.76 11.31
C LEU A 512 14.50 1.31 12.53
N MET A 513 13.37 0.70 12.92
CA MET A 513 12.65 1.13 14.12
C MET A 513 13.46 0.89 15.39
N ALA A 514 14.14 -0.25 15.53
CA ALA A 514 15.00 -0.52 16.67
C ALA A 514 16.16 0.50 16.77
N VAL A 515 16.79 0.85 15.65
CA VAL A 515 17.83 1.89 15.59
C VAL A 515 17.26 3.25 15.97
N ARG A 516 16.10 3.64 15.43
CA ARG A 516 15.43 4.90 15.79
C ARG A 516 15.08 4.95 17.27
N PHE A 517 14.52 3.87 17.80
CA PHE A 517 14.17 3.75 19.23
C PHE A 517 15.40 3.85 20.14
N HIS A 518 16.51 3.21 19.77
CA HIS A 518 17.76 3.30 20.54
C HIS A 518 18.46 4.66 20.44
N ARG A 519 18.21 5.43 19.37
CA ARG A 519 18.76 6.77 19.19
C ARG A 519 17.90 7.87 19.81
N LEU A 520 16.66 7.56 20.16
CA LEU A 520 15.74 8.52 20.76
C LEU A 520 16.23 8.87 22.16
N ASP A 521 16.64 10.13 22.32
CA ASP A 521 17.09 10.70 23.59
C ASP A 521 16.29 11.97 23.88
N TYR A 522 16.06 12.21 25.17
CA TYR A 522 15.30 13.35 25.67
C TYR A 522 16.22 14.23 26.54
N PRO A 523 17.03 15.10 25.91
CA PRO A 523 17.86 16.03 26.66
C PRO A 523 16.96 16.94 27.51
N THR A 524 16.97 16.72 28.83
CA THR A 524 16.14 17.47 29.77
C THR A 524 17.00 18.57 30.42
N PRO A 525 16.95 19.82 29.92
CA PRO A 525 17.80 20.91 30.42
C PRO A 525 17.43 21.25 31.86
N GLN A 526 18.43 21.48 32.72
CA GLN A 526 18.20 21.98 34.07
C GLN A 526 18.10 23.51 34.04
N LYS A 527 16.99 24.07 34.55
CA LYS A 527 16.82 25.52 34.67
C LYS A 527 17.46 26.03 35.94
N GLU A 528 18.11 27.19 35.85
CA GLU A 528 18.61 27.92 37.03
C GLU A 528 17.45 28.38 37.93
N ASP A 529 16.38 28.90 37.32
CA ASP A 529 15.11 29.18 38.00
C ASP A 529 13.99 28.30 37.40
N PRO A 530 13.56 27.25 38.11
CA PRO A 530 12.47 26.38 37.68
C PRO A 530 11.11 27.08 37.51
N LYS A 531 10.96 28.32 38.00
CA LYS A 531 9.73 29.13 37.83
C LYS A 531 9.70 29.91 36.52
N VAL A 532 10.81 29.92 35.77
CA VAL A 532 10.92 30.63 34.50
C VAL A 532 10.99 29.61 33.36
N PHE A 533 9.96 29.62 32.52
CA PHE A 533 9.86 28.78 31.33
C PHE A 533 9.25 29.55 30.16
N SER A 534 9.55 29.11 28.94
CA SER A 534 8.95 29.61 27.70
C SER A 534 7.92 28.62 27.16
N ALA A 535 6.79 29.11 26.69
CA ALA A 535 5.77 28.30 26.06
C ALA A 535 5.43 28.87 24.68
N MET A 536 5.20 27.98 23.72
CA MET A 536 4.80 28.30 22.36
C MET A 536 3.50 27.58 22.03
N ILE A 537 2.62 28.23 21.29
CA ILE A 537 1.47 27.59 20.67
C ILE A 537 1.44 27.90 19.18
N TRP A 538 1.08 26.90 18.39
CA TRP A 538 0.99 27.03 16.95
C TRP A 538 -0.06 26.10 16.36
N THR A 539 -1.01 26.67 15.62
CA THR A 539 -1.81 25.90 14.66
C THR A 539 -0.94 25.55 13.47
N VAL A 540 -0.53 24.29 13.38
CA VAL A 540 0.48 23.84 12.40
C VAL A 540 -0.14 23.40 11.07
N HIS A 541 -1.46 23.49 10.93
CA HIS A 541 -2.21 23.19 9.71
C HIS A 541 -1.78 21.84 9.10
N PHE A 542 -1.77 20.79 9.93
CA PHE A 542 -1.38 19.44 9.57
C PHE A 542 0.04 19.33 8.96
N ALA A 543 0.94 20.23 9.37
CA ALA A 543 2.29 20.40 8.85
C ALA A 543 2.36 20.71 7.34
N TYR A 544 1.37 21.42 6.81
CA TYR A 544 1.45 22.10 5.52
C TYR A 544 1.75 23.59 5.70
N ASP A 545 2.51 24.17 4.77
CA ASP A 545 2.66 25.62 4.68
C ASP A 545 1.47 26.26 3.94
N ASN A 546 1.44 27.59 3.93
CA ASN A 546 0.37 28.39 3.29
C ASN A 546 0.24 28.18 1.78
N VAL A 547 1.16 27.43 1.15
CA VAL A 547 1.10 27.08 -0.27
C VAL A 547 0.86 25.58 -0.48
N GLY A 548 0.71 24.77 0.57
CA GLY A 548 0.34 23.35 0.46
C GLY A 548 1.52 22.39 0.30
N TRP A 549 2.73 22.80 0.70
CA TRP A 549 3.89 21.91 0.81
C TRP A 549 4.15 21.52 2.28
N PRO A 550 4.64 20.29 2.53
CA PRO A 550 5.00 19.90 3.88
C PRO A 550 6.05 20.84 4.48
N SER A 551 5.86 21.16 5.76
CA SER A 551 6.63 22.17 6.50
C SER A 551 7.48 21.60 7.64
N PHE A 552 7.42 20.29 7.90
CA PHE A 552 8.10 19.56 8.99
C PHE A 552 9.49 20.11 9.39
N GLU A 553 10.48 20.06 8.50
CA GLU A 553 11.85 20.54 8.80
C GLU A 553 11.93 22.05 9.05
N ARG A 554 11.15 22.84 8.30
CA ARG A 554 11.11 24.31 8.49
C ARG A 554 10.48 24.68 9.83
N ALA A 555 9.41 23.97 10.20
CA ALA A 555 8.73 24.14 11.48
C ALA A 555 9.64 23.70 12.65
N ALA A 556 10.34 22.57 12.52
CA ALA A 556 11.30 22.13 13.54
C ALA A 556 12.45 23.13 13.73
N GLN A 557 13.00 23.68 12.64
CA GLN A 557 14.02 24.71 12.74
C GLN A 557 13.50 25.95 13.47
N MET A 558 12.30 26.43 13.12
CA MET A 558 11.72 27.59 13.78
C MET A 558 11.50 27.35 15.28
N ILE A 559 10.99 26.18 15.66
CA ILE A 559 10.81 25.83 17.09
C ILE A 559 12.15 25.83 17.82
N ASN A 560 13.20 25.24 17.24
CA ASN A 560 14.54 25.29 17.82
C ASN A 560 15.06 26.74 17.97
N ASP A 561 14.81 27.60 16.99
CA ASP A 561 15.22 29.00 17.02
C ASP A 561 14.50 29.80 18.12
N THR A 562 13.27 29.42 18.49
CA THR A 562 12.55 30.05 19.63
C THR A 562 13.05 29.61 21.00
N ASP A 563 13.74 28.46 21.07
CA ASP A 563 14.13 27.79 22.31
C ASP A 563 12.95 27.54 23.29
N ALA A 564 11.72 27.38 22.78
CA ALA A 564 10.53 27.11 23.60
C ALA A 564 10.69 25.85 24.47
N ASP A 565 10.34 25.93 25.76
CA ASP A 565 10.42 24.78 26.68
C ASP A 565 9.24 23.81 26.50
N VAL A 566 8.06 24.38 26.23
CA VAL A 566 6.80 23.66 26.02
C VAL A 566 6.16 24.18 24.73
N VAL A 567 5.74 23.28 23.85
CA VAL A 567 5.14 23.61 22.55
C VAL A 567 3.80 22.91 22.43
N GLY A 568 2.73 23.67 22.21
CA GLY A 568 1.40 23.16 21.88
C GLY A 568 1.13 23.29 20.39
N PHE A 569 0.80 22.18 19.73
CA PHE A 569 0.29 22.19 18.35
C PHE A 569 -1.21 22.00 18.33
N LEU A 570 -1.87 22.78 17.48
CA LEU A 570 -3.28 22.60 17.11
C LEU A 570 -3.34 22.17 15.64
N GLU A 571 -4.44 21.52 15.24
CA GLU A 571 -4.58 20.91 13.91
C GLU A 571 -3.43 19.94 13.61
N SER A 572 -3.23 19.01 14.55
CA SER A 572 -2.06 18.13 14.60
C SER A 572 -2.37 16.65 14.40
N ASP A 573 -3.64 16.24 14.34
CA ASP A 573 -3.99 14.85 13.99
C ASP A 573 -3.99 14.67 12.48
N CYS A 574 -2.94 14.03 11.97
CA CYS A 574 -2.78 13.73 10.55
C CYS A 574 -2.93 12.22 10.24
N SER A 575 -3.57 11.48 11.15
CA SER A 575 -3.67 10.01 11.11
C SER A 575 -4.74 9.49 10.13
N LYS A 576 -5.33 10.38 9.32
CA LYS A 576 -6.38 10.04 8.36
C LYS A 576 -5.88 10.14 6.91
N PRO A 577 -6.46 9.36 5.97
CA PRO A 577 -6.15 9.42 4.53
C PRO A 577 -6.18 10.80 3.91
N TYR A 578 -7.16 11.63 4.28
CA TYR A 578 -7.29 12.98 3.76
C TYR A 578 -6.29 13.97 4.38
N LEU A 579 -5.51 13.55 5.38
CA LEU A 579 -4.45 14.35 6.02
C LEU A 579 -3.04 13.74 5.80
N GLY A 580 -2.95 12.66 5.03
CA GLY A 580 -1.70 12.13 4.48
C GLY A 580 -1.15 10.88 5.17
N ASN A 581 -1.90 10.31 6.13
CA ASN A 581 -1.47 9.16 6.93
C ASN A 581 -0.07 9.37 7.51
N HIS A 582 0.10 10.38 8.35
CA HIS A 582 1.38 10.61 9.00
C HIS A 582 1.22 10.94 10.49
N ASP A 583 2.22 10.57 11.27
CA ASP A 583 2.26 10.79 12.72
C ASP A 583 3.12 12.02 13.02
N LEU A 584 2.46 13.18 13.03
CA LEU A 584 3.09 14.47 13.26
C LEU A 584 3.78 14.51 14.63
N ALA A 585 3.11 14.02 15.67
CA ALA A 585 3.66 14.01 17.02
C ALA A 585 4.96 13.19 17.12
N MET A 586 4.99 11.97 16.55
CA MET A 586 6.21 11.14 16.52
C MET A 586 7.32 11.82 15.72
N TRP A 587 6.99 12.47 14.60
CA TRP A 587 7.99 13.15 13.78
C TRP A 587 8.70 14.26 14.56
N PHE A 588 7.95 15.13 15.24
CA PHE A 588 8.55 16.21 16.03
C PHE A 588 9.20 15.71 17.34
N GLU A 589 8.68 14.65 17.97
CA GLU A 589 9.30 13.97 19.12
C GLU A 589 10.73 13.52 18.77
N GLU A 590 10.89 12.76 17.68
CA GLU A 590 12.20 12.26 17.26
C GLU A 590 13.11 13.37 16.72
N ARG A 591 12.55 14.39 16.05
CA ARG A 591 13.34 15.47 15.45
C ARG A 591 13.85 16.49 16.46
N LEU A 592 13.05 16.81 17.48
CA LEU A 592 13.36 17.83 18.50
C LEU A 592 13.90 17.23 19.80
N GLY A 593 13.76 15.92 20.03
CA GLY A 593 14.15 15.29 21.30
C GLY A 593 13.26 15.71 22.47
N MET A 594 11.96 15.94 22.21
CA MET A 594 10.98 16.42 23.20
C MET A 594 9.96 15.34 23.53
N TYR A 595 9.58 15.22 24.81
CA TYR A 595 8.50 14.34 25.26
C TYR A 595 7.19 14.73 24.55
N SER A 596 6.50 13.74 23.99
CA SER A 596 5.25 13.98 23.25
C SER A 596 4.03 13.38 23.92
N ASP A 597 2.98 14.19 24.01
CA ASP A 597 1.61 13.74 24.14
C ASP A 597 0.87 14.02 22.83
N PHE A 598 0.28 12.98 22.24
CA PHE A 598 -0.44 13.06 20.98
C PHE A 598 -1.70 13.92 21.07
N GLY A 599 -2.30 14.00 22.26
CA GLY A 599 -3.65 14.52 22.44
C GLY A 599 -4.73 13.45 22.21
N PRO A 600 -5.98 13.87 22.00
CA PRO A 600 -7.11 12.97 21.75
C PRO A 600 -6.82 11.96 20.64
N SER A 601 -7.37 10.76 20.79
CA SER A 601 -7.08 9.66 19.90
C SER A 601 -7.75 9.81 18.53
N THR A 602 -7.23 9.10 17.53
CA THR A 602 -7.75 9.16 16.14
C THR A 602 -9.23 8.73 16.03
N ARG A 603 -9.77 8.02 17.03
CA ARG A 603 -11.19 7.65 17.10
C ARG A 603 -12.07 8.70 17.78
N ASP A 604 -11.49 9.74 18.36
CA ASP A 604 -12.21 10.79 19.09
C ASP A 604 -12.69 11.92 18.16
N HIS A 605 -12.40 11.83 16.85
CA HIS A 605 -12.94 12.68 15.78
C HIS A 605 -12.65 14.19 15.96
N THR A 606 -11.44 14.53 16.40
CA THR A 606 -10.98 15.92 16.53
C THR A 606 -9.90 16.24 15.49
N TRP A 607 -9.53 17.52 15.35
CA TRP A 607 -8.36 17.91 14.54
C TRP A 607 -7.02 17.76 15.25
N GLY A 608 -7.00 17.28 16.49
CA GLY A 608 -5.80 17.05 17.26
C GLY A 608 -5.29 18.26 18.04
N ALA A 609 -4.63 17.96 19.16
CA ALA A 609 -3.96 18.92 20.04
C ALA A 609 -2.75 18.24 20.68
N THR A 610 -1.57 18.39 20.06
CA THR A 610 -0.33 17.73 20.49
C THR A 610 0.43 18.62 21.46
N LEU A 611 0.95 18.05 22.55
CA LEU A 611 1.85 18.74 23.47
C LEU A 611 3.25 18.15 23.36
N LEU A 612 4.25 19.01 23.18
CA LEU A 612 5.66 18.67 23.23
C LEU A 612 6.31 19.39 24.41
N SER A 613 7.22 18.72 25.11
CA SER A 613 7.98 19.34 26.20
C SER A 613 9.42 18.88 26.24
N LYS A 614 10.36 19.80 26.53
CA LYS A 614 11.74 19.43 26.89
C LYS A 614 11.81 18.70 28.24
N TYR A 615 10.72 18.74 29.01
CA TYR A 615 10.61 18.21 30.36
C TYR A 615 9.65 17.02 30.43
N PRO A 616 9.83 16.09 31.38
CA PRO A 616 8.95 14.93 31.50
C PRO A 616 7.49 15.32 31.76
N ILE A 617 6.58 14.80 30.93
CA ILE A 617 5.13 14.84 31.15
C ILE A 617 4.79 13.76 32.18
N VAL A 618 4.33 14.18 33.35
CA VAL A 618 4.06 13.29 34.50
C VAL A 618 2.66 12.68 34.39
N LYS A 619 1.70 13.51 34.03
CA LYS A 619 0.28 13.16 33.94
C LYS A 619 -0.34 13.97 32.82
N SER A 620 -1.25 13.39 32.08
CA SER A 620 -2.12 14.16 31.20
C SER A 620 -3.50 13.53 31.06
N LEU A 621 -4.46 14.36 30.70
CA LEU A 621 -5.84 13.99 30.46
C LEU A 621 -6.31 14.69 29.19
N HIS A 622 -7.00 13.94 28.34
CA HIS A 622 -7.58 14.41 27.09
C HIS A 622 -9.06 14.67 27.32
N HIS A 623 -9.53 15.82 26.85
CA HIS A 623 -10.89 16.31 27.04
C HIS A 623 -11.52 16.55 25.68
N LEU A 624 -12.75 16.07 25.52
CA LEU A 624 -13.63 16.50 24.43
C LEU A 624 -14.58 17.53 25.01
N LEU A 625 -14.41 18.78 24.60
CA LEU A 625 -15.19 19.87 25.16
C LEU A 625 -16.64 19.82 24.62
N PRO A 626 -17.64 20.30 25.39
CA PRO A 626 -19.03 20.25 24.97
C PRO A 626 -19.24 21.03 23.67
N SER A 627 -19.91 20.39 22.71
CA SER A 627 -20.23 21.01 21.43
C SER A 627 -21.57 20.48 20.87
N PRO A 628 -22.72 20.91 21.42
CA PRO A 628 -24.03 20.53 20.93
C PRO A 628 -24.21 20.63 19.40
N GLU A 629 -23.84 21.77 18.80
CA GLU A 629 -24.17 22.08 17.41
C GLU A 629 -22.94 22.12 16.49
N GLY A 630 -21.85 22.71 16.98
CA GLY A 630 -20.60 23.00 16.29
C GLY A 630 -19.58 21.89 16.44
N GLU A 631 -18.31 22.23 16.27
CA GLU A 631 -17.21 21.26 16.13
C GLU A 631 -16.77 20.65 17.47
N LEU A 632 -16.41 19.37 17.46
CA LEU A 632 -15.76 18.73 18.61
C LEU A 632 -14.37 19.35 18.88
N ALA A 633 -14.33 20.20 19.90
CA ALA A 633 -13.13 20.89 20.33
C ALA A 633 -12.27 20.01 21.27
N PRO A 634 -11.00 19.73 20.92
CA PRO A 634 -10.09 19.03 21.80
C PRO A 634 -9.46 19.98 22.83
N ALA A 635 -9.30 19.48 24.06
CA ALA A 635 -8.39 20.06 25.04
C ALA A 635 -7.53 18.99 25.71
N LEU A 636 -6.37 19.38 26.20
CA LEU A 636 -5.44 18.54 26.92
C LEU A 636 -4.96 19.29 28.17
N SER A 637 -5.04 18.64 29.32
CA SER A 637 -4.43 19.13 30.56
C SER A 637 -3.27 18.23 30.93
N ALA A 638 -2.07 18.77 31.16
CA ALA A 638 -0.87 18.00 31.45
C ALA A 638 -0.06 18.61 32.59
N THR A 639 0.42 17.77 33.50
CA THR A 639 1.38 18.14 34.55
C THR A 639 2.80 17.85 34.05
N ILE A 640 3.65 18.87 33.99
CA ILE A 640 5.03 18.80 33.52
C ILE A 640 5.99 19.03 34.69
N ASN A 641 7.05 18.23 34.77
CA ASN A 641 8.09 18.39 35.79
C ASN A 641 9.26 19.25 35.26
N ILE A 642 9.20 20.56 35.51
CA ILE A 642 10.24 21.52 35.12
C ILE A 642 11.27 21.59 36.25
N SER A 643 12.41 20.91 36.07
CA SER A 643 13.54 20.93 37.01
C SER A 643 13.14 20.69 38.49
N GLY A 644 12.22 19.74 38.73
CA GLY A 644 11.71 19.37 40.06
C GLY A 644 10.41 20.05 40.47
N ASN A 645 9.90 21.01 39.70
CA ASN A 645 8.65 21.72 39.99
C ASN A 645 7.53 21.25 39.06
N LEU A 646 6.38 20.92 39.63
CA LEU A 646 5.20 20.52 38.87
C LEU A 646 4.42 21.75 38.42
N VAL A 647 4.19 21.85 37.12
CA VAL A 647 3.41 22.91 36.48
C VAL A 647 2.33 22.27 35.63
N ASP A 648 1.10 22.73 35.76
CA ASP A 648 -0.02 22.25 34.94
C ASP A 648 -0.16 23.15 33.70
N PHE A 649 -0.30 22.52 32.54
CA PHE A 649 -0.54 23.17 31.25
C PHE A 649 -1.88 22.73 30.70
N VAL A 650 -2.66 23.68 30.20
CA VAL A 650 -3.89 23.41 29.44
C VAL A 650 -3.68 23.87 28.01
N LEU A 651 -3.73 22.92 27.07
CA LEU A 651 -3.75 23.15 25.63
C LEU A 651 -5.18 23.02 25.12
N VAL A 652 -5.66 23.98 24.33
CA VAL A 652 -7.02 23.91 23.76
C VAL A 652 -7.10 24.40 22.32
N HIS A 653 -7.90 23.68 21.52
CA HIS A 653 -8.41 24.13 20.23
C HIS A 653 -9.92 24.30 20.34
N MET A 654 -10.39 25.54 20.49
CA MET A 654 -11.83 25.83 20.59
C MET A 654 -12.51 25.59 19.25
N GLY A 655 -13.81 25.29 19.27
CA GLY A 655 -14.60 25.18 18.06
C GLY A 655 -14.74 26.53 17.37
N ASN A 656 -14.86 26.49 16.04
CA ASN A 656 -14.92 27.66 15.18
C ASN A 656 -16.08 28.63 15.52
N ASP A 657 -16.04 29.84 14.97
CA ASP A 657 -16.81 31.00 15.41
C ASP A 657 -18.34 30.96 15.22
N ARG A 658 -18.85 29.88 14.62
CA ARG A 658 -20.23 29.77 14.13
C ARG A 658 -21.26 29.62 15.26
N ASP A 659 -20.88 29.07 16.43
CA ASP A 659 -21.80 28.87 17.55
C ASP A 659 -21.34 29.55 18.85
N ASN A 660 -22.19 30.44 19.39
CA ASN A 660 -21.95 31.13 20.66
C ASN A 660 -22.19 30.24 21.89
N LEU A 661 -23.12 29.29 21.80
CA LEU A 661 -23.42 28.35 22.88
C LEU A 661 -22.23 27.41 23.10
N ASP A 662 -21.69 26.83 22.03
CA ASP A 662 -20.57 25.89 22.13
C ASP A 662 -19.36 26.56 22.76
N ARG A 663 -18.92 27.72 22.26
CA ARG A 663 -17.79 28.46 22.86
C ARG A 663 -18.01 28.79 24.32
N ARG A 664 -19.25 29.14 24.71
CA ARG A 664 -19.57 29.40 26.11
C ARG A 664 -19.42 28.14 26.96
N LEU A 665 -19.94 27.01 26.49
CA LEU A 665 -19.85 25.73 27.21
C LEU A 665 -18.40 25.22 27.27
N GLN A 666 -17.66 25.34 26.17
CA GLN A 666 -16.24 25.02 26.10
C GLN A 666 -15.43 25.87 27.08
N ALA A 667 -15.65 27.20 27.11
CA ALA A 667 -14.97 28.10 28.04
C ALA A 667 -15.34 27.81 29.52
N GLN A 668 -16.60 27.47 29.80
CA GLN A 668 -17.03 27.08 31.15
C GLN A 668 -16.36 25.78 31.61
N GLU A 669 -16.23 24.80 30.71
CA GLU A 669 -15.58 23.54 31.01
C GLU A 669 -14.07 23.72 31.20
N LEU A 670 -13.41 24.55 30.38
CA LEU A 670 -12.00 24.91 30.59
C LEU A 670 -11.78 25.59 31.94
N ALA A 671 -12.65 26.54 32.31
CA ALA A 671 -12.57 27.19 33.62
C ALA A 671 -12.67 26.17 34.76
N ARG A 672 -13.60 25.21 34.67
CA ARG A 672 -13.72 24.10 35.63
C ARG A 672 -12.44 23.26 35.71
N ILE A 673 -11.86 22.88 34.55
CA ILE A 673 -10.62 22.10 34.49
C ILE A 673 -9.46 22.86 35.15
N MET A 674 -9.37 24.17 34.92
CA MET A 674 -8.33 25.01 35.52
C MET A 674 -8.51 25.19 37.03
N ASP A 675 -9.75 25.40 37.50
CA ASP A 675 -10.08 25.56 38.93
C ASP A 675 -9.78 24.29 39.75
N GLU A 676 -9.77 23.11 39.11
CA GLU A 676 -9.44 21.83 39.74
C GLU A 676 -7.93 21.56 39.84
N SER A 677 -7.08 22.39 39.24
CA SER A 677 -5.63 22.21 39.28
C SER A 677 -5.06 22.52 40.67
N PRO A 678 -4.27 21.60 41.26
CA PRO A 678 -3.57 21.86 42.52
C PRO A 678 -2.23 22.61 42.32
N ASN A 679 -1.78 22.81 41.09
CA ASN A 679 -0.48 23.37 40.72
C ASN A 679 -0.64 24.75 40.06
N PRO A 680 0.44 25.53 39.87
CA PRO A 680 0.40 26.70 38.99
C PRO A 680 -0.02 26.29 37.56
N VAL A 681 -1.00 27.00 36.99
CA VAL A 681 -1.57 26.69 35.67
C VAL A 681 -1.09 27.69 34.61
N GLY A 682 -0.52 27.18 33.53
CA GLY A 682 -0.39 27.88 32.26
C GLY A 682 -1.47 27.44 31.27
N VAL A 683 -2.07 28.38 30.54
CA VAL A 683 -3.02 28.06 29.46
C VAL A 683 -2.45 28.56 28.16
N SER A 684 -2.50 27.70 27.13
CA SER A 684 -2.17 28.06 25.77
C SER A 684 -3.24 27.48 24.86
N GLY A 685 -3.85 28.30 24.01
CA GLY A 685 -4.92 27.83 23.14
C GLY A 685 -5.32 28.89 22.13
N ILE A 686 -6.02 28.47 21.07
CA ILE A 686 -6.81 29.39 20.27
C ILE A 686 -8.20 29.49 20.88
N CYS A 687 -8.58 30.72 21.20
CA CYS A 687 -9.94 31.09 21.54
C CYS A 687 -10.47 31.99 20.43
N ASP A 688 -11.44 31.49 19.64
CA ASP A 688 -12.14 32.27 18.61
C ASP A 688 -13.16 33.24 19.23
N ILE A 689 -12.64 34.13 20.08
CA ILE A 689 -13.37 35.17 20.79
C ILE A 689 -12.55 36.45 20.63
N ILE A 690 -13.10 37.43 19.90
CA ILE A 690 -12.51 38.77 19.83
C ILE A 690 -12.59 39.37 21.24
N PRO A 691 -11.44 39.77 21.85
CA PRO A 691 -11.48 40.46 23.12
C PRO A 691 -12.35 41.71 22.98
N ARG A 692 -13.33 41.91 23.87
CA ARG A 692 -14.05 43.19 23.89
C ARG A 692 -13.01 44.28 24.04
N LYS A 693 -12.93 45.20 23.08
CA LYS A 693 -12.16 46.44 23.25
C LYS A 693 -12.72 47.11 24.52
N SER A 694 -11.90 47.15 25.56
CA SER A 694 -12.19 47.83 26.82
C SER A 694 -12.35 49.32 26.61
#